data_AF-A0A7Y4TII1-F1
#
_entry.id   AF-A0A7Y4TII1-F1
#
_cell.length_a   1.000
_cell.length_b   1.000
_cell.length_c   1.000
_cell.angle_alpha   90.00
_cell.angle_beta   90.00
_cell.angle_gamma   90.00
#
_symmetry.space_group_name_H-M   'P 1'
#
loop_
_entity.id
_entity.type
_entity.pdbx_description
1 polymer ?
#
loop_
_entity_poly.entity_id
_entity_poly.type
_entity_poly.pdbx_seq_one_letter_code
_entity_poly.pdbx_strand_id
1 'polypeptide(L)'
;MKTLPLPALLAVLVLGLIMTGPSLLGLYTDWLWFREVGFSTLYATMLRAQGLVFTVVFVTGMIWLTLNLRHAVATVTHPTGTAHFLMGARGEVTISASRQRLIGIGNVLALIIAILVGLLASGQWERWLGWWFAVPFGRTDPILGLEASFYVFSLPFYRLALGLAQALLVLAALASGGLYFAAGHLRLGQASPLAMSAGARRHLAVLASVFLVLLAAGAWLSRAGYLTQPSGIIQGASYADVQARMPAAFILAAVGLVGAGLALVQAFSRRNWPIPVAAVLYLVISIGGAGYAALLQRFVVTPNEQTRESPYIQHNIDATRFAFNLHDVEERELSGDALLTADDIEANAQTLENVRLWDHQPLLQTFGQIQEIRTYYDFVSVDNDRYTIDGRLRQVMLSPRELNSSALPNLTWVNERLTFTHGYGLTLGPVNQVTEEGLPVLFVQDLPPTTTADITIDEPSIYYGELSNDYVIVNTATREFHYPRGDDNVFTQYGGTGGLLLDSLWRKVVFALRFGSYQLLLSDDIGPESRILFNRNIRERVRLLTPFLSFDQDPYMVVVDGRLYWILDAYTTSDQYPYSSATGRGLNYIRNSVKFVVDAYHGTTTIYAADAGDPILATYARIFPGVFTPLDEMPPALRAHVRYPEDIFALQSSVFATYHMTQPAVFYNREDQWEIPALDDGGETRPMLPYYTIMRLPGEPEPEFIQMLPFTPRRRDNLAAWLVARSDGEHYGRLRVFQFPKQKLVFGPRQVVARISQDQTIAPQITLWNQQGSEVIWGTLMVIPIEESLIYVRPLYLRASGGRIPELTRVIAAYNNQIVMEPTLDEALVRLFEGNPSLPATPVSE
;
A
#
# COMPACT_ATOMS: atom_id res chain seq x y z
N MET A 1 -11.45 39.90 -37.39
CA MET A 1 -11.60 38.57 -36.76
C MET A 1 -12.95 38.04 -37.20
N LYS A 2 -13.03 36.94 -37.96
CA LYS A 2 -14.33 36.28 -38.17
C LYS A 2 -14.65 35.58 -36.85
N THR A 3 -15.69 36.04 -36.16
CA THR A 3 -16.24 35.35 -34.99
C THR A 3 -16.49 33.89 -35.38
N LEU A 4 -16.10 32.94 -34.53
CA LEU A 4 -16.50 31.55 -34.69
C LEU A 4 -18.02 31.53 -34.93
N PRO A 5 -18.54 30.78 -35.92
CA PRO A 5 -19.97 30.72 -36.14
C PRO A 5 -20.64 30.22 -34.85
N LEU A 6 -21.76 30.83 -34.45
CA LEU A 6 -22.54 30.48 -33.26
C LEU A 6 -22.65 28.94 -33.01
N PRO A 7 -22.91 28.08 -34.03
CA PRO A 7 -22.91 26.63 -33.84
C PRO A 7 -21.57 26.02 -33.43
N ALA A 8 -20.42 26.56 -33.87
CA ALA A 8 -19.10 26.09 -33.43
C ALA A 8 -18.80 26.50 -31.98
N LEU A 9 -19.24 27.69 -31.57
CA LEU A 9 -19.13 28.11 -30.17
C LEU A 9 -20.01 27.26 -29.25
N LEU A 10 -21.23 26.94 -29.71
CA LEU A 10 -22.16 26.06 -29.01
C LEU A 10 -21.60 24.62 -28.92
N ALA A 11 -21.02 24.09 -30.00
CA ALA A 11 -20.40 22.78 -30.03
C ALA A 11 -19.19 22.69 -29.09
N VAL A 12 -18.35 23.73 -29.02
CA VAL A 12 -17.22 23.80 -28.07
C VAL A 12 -17.73 23.87 -26.62
N LEU A 13 -18.80 24.62 -26.36
CA LEU A 13 -19.40 24.71 -25.04
C LEU A 13 -20.05 23.39 -24.59
N VAL A 14 -20.76 22.72 -25.50
CA VAL A 14 -21.35 21.39 -25.25
C VAL A 14 -20.25 20.35 -25.03
N LEU A 15 -19.21 20.34 -25.86
CA LEU A 15 -18.06 19.45 -25.69
C LEU A 15 -17.35 19.72 -24.37
N GLY A 16 -17.15 20.99 -24.02
CA GLY A 16 -16.59 21.39 -22.72
C GLY A 16 -17.44 20.92 -21.55
N LEU A 17 -18.77 21.06 -21.63
CA LEU A 17 -19.70 20.60 -20.62
C LEU A 17 -19.74 19.07 -20.51
N ILE A 18 -19.65 18.34 -21.62
CA ILE A 18 -19.58 16.87 -21.62
C ILE A 18 -18.25 16.40 -21.00
N MET A 19 -17.14 17.09 -21.29
CA MET A 19 -15.82 16.72 -20.78
C MET A 19 -15.66 17.06 -19.28
N THR A 20 -16.24 18.17 -18.82
CA THR A 20 -16.03 18.68 -17.43
C THR A 20 -17.21 18.44 -16.49
N GLY A 21 -18.41 18.25 -17.04
CA GLY A 21 -19.65 18.04 -16.29
C GLY A 21 -19.58 16.84 -15.34
N PRO A 22 -19.14 15.64 -15.78
CA PRO A 22 -18.99 14.49 -14.88
C PRO A 22 -18.03 14.75 -13.72
N SER A 23 -16.93 15.46 -13.96
CA SER A 23 -15.96 15.81 -12.92
C SER A 23 -16.52 16.81 -11.91
N LEU A 24 -17.23 17.84 -12.38
CA LEU A 24 -17.89 18.82 -11.51
C LEU A 24 -19.01 18.18 -10.69
N LEU A 25 -19.76 17.25 -11.30
CA LEU A 25 -20.79 16.50 -10.62
C LEU A 25 -20.20 15.61 -9.52
N GLY A 26 -19.13 14.87 -9.83
CA GLY A 26 -18.38 14.09 -8.85
C GLY A 26 -17.87 14.95 -7.71
N LEU A 27 -17.22 16.08 -8.00
CA LEU A 27 -16.72 17.01 -6.98
C LEU A 27 -17.82 17.52 -6.05
N TYR A 28 -19.02 17.80 -6.57
CA TYR A 28 -20.15 18.22 -5.75
C TYR A 28 -20.73 17.07 -4.91
N THR A 29 -20.92 15.88 -5.47
CA THR A 29 -21.42 14.72 -4.72
C THR A 29 -20.44 14.26 -3.65
N ASP A 30 -19.14 14.29 -3.96
CA ASP A 30 -18.08 13.95 -3.02
C ASP A 30 -18.01 15.00 -1.92
N TRP A 31 -18.13 16.30 -2.24
CA TRP A 31 -18.23 17.35 -1.22
C TRP A 31 -19.40 17.11 -0.24
N LEU A 32 -20.57 16.72 -0.74
CA LEU A 32 -21.71 16.38 0.11
C LEU A 32 -21.40 15.16 1.00
N TRP A 33 -20.79 14.12 0.44
CA TRP A 33 -20.38 12.93 1.18
C TRP A 33 -19.39 13.26 2.29
N PHE A 34 -18.29 13.96 1.98
CA PHE A 34 -17.28 14.40 2.95
C PHE A 34 -17.89 15.24 4.08
N ARG A 35 -18.95 16.01 3.80
CA ARG A 35 -19.69 16.74 4.83
C ARG A 35 -20.51 15.81 5.73
N GLU A 36 -21.11 14.76 5.18
CA GLU A 36 -21.90 13.79 5.93
C GLU A 36 -21.03 12.94 6.86
N VAL A 37 -19.89 12.44 6.39
CA VAL A 37 -18.93 11.69 7.21
C VAL A 37 -18.08 12.56 8.16
N GLY A 38 -18.22 13.88 8.13
CA GLY A 38 -17.51 14.81 9.03
C GLY A 38 -16.11 15.26 8.58
N PHE A 39 -15.64 14.88 7.38
CA PHE A 39 -14.31 15.18 6.85
C PHE A 39 -14.28 16.34 5.81
N SER A 40 -15.23 17.28 5.88
CA SER A 40 -15.32 18.40 4.92
C SER A 40 -14.07 19.30 4.90
N THR A 41 -13.41 19.48 6.04
CA THR A 41 -12.17 20.28 6.16
C THR A 41 -10.99 19.61 5.46
N LEU A 42 -10.90 18.27 5.55
CA LEU A 42 -9.91 17.44 4.87
C LEU A 42 -10.06 17.64 3.35
N TYR A 43 -11.27 17.43 2.82
CA TYR A 43 -11.55 17.58 1.40
C TYR A 43 -11.32 19.01 0.89
N ALA A 44 -11.76 20.01 1.64
CA ALA A 44 -11.51 21.43 1.31
C ALA A 44 -10.01 21.74 1.23
N THR A 45 -9.20 21.14 2.12
CA THR A 45 -7.74 21.33 2.13
C THR A 45 -7.10 20.72 0.89
N MET A 46 -7.49 19.49 0.52
CA MET A 46 -7.02 18.85 -0.71
C MET A 46 -7.39 19.67 -1.96
N LEU A 47 -8.64 20.10 -2.08
CA LEU A 47 -9.11 20.90 -3.23
C LEU A 47 -8.42 22.26 -3.32
N ARG A 48 -8.23 22.95 -2.18
CA ARG A 48 -7.49 24.22 -2.14
C ARG A 48 -6.04 24.04 -2.57
N ALA A 49 -5.40 22.95 -2.14
CA ALA A 49 -4.03 22.64 -2.51
C ALA A 49 -3.89 22.35 -4.00
N GLN A 50 -4.76 21.49 -4.55
CA GLN A 50 -4.82 21.22 -5.99
C GLN A 50 -5.07 22.50 -6.80
N GLY A 51 -6.04 23.31 -6.38
CA GLY A 51 -6.38 24.58 -7.03
C GLY A 51 -5.26 25.62 -6.96
N LEU A 52 -4.53 25.69 -5.85
CA LEU A 52 -3.39 26.59 -5.70
C LEU A 52 -2.22 26.16 -6.59
N VAL A 53 -1.83 24.88 -6.55
CA VAL A 53 -0.75 24.34 -7.39
C VAL A 53 -1.09 24.51 -8.87
N PHE A 54 -2.34 24.19 -9.27
CA PHE A 54 -2.85 24.45 -10.61
C PHE A 54 -2.64 25.92 -10.99
N THR A 55 -3.14 26.84 -10.16
CA THR A 55 -3.14 28.27 -10.45
C THR A 55 -1.73 28.81 -10.57
N VAL A 56 -0.82 28.44 -9.65
CA VAL A 56 0.58 28.89 -9.67
C VAL A 56 1.28 28.41 -10.93
N VAL A 57 1.18 27.12 -11.26
CA VAL A 57 1.85 26.54 -12.44
C VAL A 57 1.22 27.05 -13.74
N PHE A 58 -0.10 27.18 -13.79
CA PHE A 58 -0.81 27.75 -14.93
C PHE A 58 -0.40 29.20 -15.20
N VAL A 59 -0.42 30.06 -14.18
CA VAL A 59 -0.08 31.49 -14.33
C VAL A 59 1.39 31.64 -14.71
N THR A 60 2.29 30.93 -14.02
CA THR A 60 3.73 31.00 -14.34
C THR A 60 4.03 30.48 -15.74
N GLY A 61 3.44 29.33 -16.14
CA GLY A 61 3.57 28.76 -17.47
C GLY A 61 2.99 29.66 -18.56
N MET A 62 1.81 30.23 -18.33
CA MET A 62 1.16 31.13 -19.28
C MET A 62 1.97 32.41 -19.50
N ILE A 63 2.43 33.05 -18.43
CA ILE A 63 3.31 34.22 -18.51
C ILE A 63 4.60 33.85 -19.25
N TRP A 64 5.25 32.76 -18.87
CA TRP A 64 6.51 32.33 -19.49
C TRP A 64 6.38 32.05 -20.98
N LEU A 65 5.39 31.25 -21.39
CA LEU A 65 5.18 30.87 -22.79
C LEU A 65 4.78 32.07 -23.64
N THR A 66 3.87 32.92 -23.15
CA THR A 66 3.43 34.10 -23.91
C THR A 66 4.53 35.15 -24.05
N LEU A 67 5.35 35.39 -23.03
CA LEU A 67 6.48 36.32 -23.11
C LEU A 67 7.50 35.87 -24.17
N ASN A 68 7.90 34.60 -24.13
CA ASN A 68 8.86 34.05 -25.11
C ASN A 68 8.29 34.08 -26.53
N LEU A 69 7.02 33.72 -26.70
CA LEU A 69 6.40 33.72 -28.02
C LEU A 69 6.16 35.11 -28.57
N ARG A 70 5.76 36.08 -27.73
CA ARG A 70 5.65 37.50 -28.13
C ARG A 70 7.01 38.06 -28.51
N HIS A 71 8.06 37.73 -27.78
CA HIS A 71 9.43 38.11 -28.13
C HIS A 71 9.81 37.52 -29.49
N ALA A 72 9.55 36.22 -29.72
CA ALA A 72 9.81 35.57 -30.99
C ALA A 72 9.07 36.22 -32.16
N VAL A 73 7.77 36.50 -32.02
CA VAL A 73 6.98 37.19 -33.05
C VAL A 73 7.47 38.63 -33.27
N ALA A 74 7.90 39.35 -32.22
CA ALA A 74 8.44 40.70 -32.36
C ALA A 74 9.76 40.74 -33.14
N THR A 75 10.58 39.68 -33.03
CA THR A 75 11.85 39.57 -33.76
C THR A 75 11.71 39.18 -35.24
N VAL A 76 10.52 38.74 -35.68
CA VAL A 76 10.22 38.44 -37.09
C VAL A 76 9.58 39.68 -37.73
N THR A 77 10.36 40.49 -38.44
CA THR A 77 9.96 41.79 -39.01
C THR A 77 8.96 41.70 -40.17
N HIS A 78 8.91 40.56 -40.88
CA HIS A 78 7.90 40.25 -41.89
C HIS A 78 7.50 38.76 -41.79
N PRO A 79 6.33 38.38 -41.26
CA PRO A 79 5.88 36.99 -41.19
C PRO A 79 5.42 36.43 -42.56
N THR A 80 6.02 36.93 -43.65
CA THR A 80 5.95 36.37 -45.00
C THR A 80 7.23 35.56 -45.24
N GLY A 81 7.47 34.56 -44.37
CA GLY A 81 8.49 33.56 -44.64
C GLY A 81 7.95 32.60 -45.68
N THR A 82 8.56 32.54 -46.87
CA THR A 82 8.34 31.45 -47.81
C THR A 82 8.79 30.15 -47.12
N ALA A 83 7.85 29.36 -46.62
CA ALA A 83 8.15 28.02 -46.18
C ALA A 83 8.44 27.18 -47.43
N HIS A 84 9.73 27.07 -47.80
CA HIS A 84 10.16 26.10 -48.82
C HIS A 84 10.05 24.70 -48.23
N PHE A 85 8.83 24.15 -48.19
CA PHE A 85 8.66 22.71 -48.03
C PHE A 85 9.26 22.06 -49.28
N LEU A 86 10.32 21.28 -49.10
CA LEU A 86 10.88 20.41 -50.14
C LEU A 86 9.90 19.25 -50.40
N MET A 87 8.69 19.56 -50.90
CA MET A 87 7.83 18.60 -51.60
C MET A 87 8.02 18.86 -53.09
N GLY A 88 8.47 17.83 -53.80
CA GLY A 88 8.84 17.94 -55.21
C GLY A 88 7.77 18.60 -56.09
N ALA A 89 8.26 19.42 -57.02
CA ALA A 89 7.65 19.80 -58.30
C ALA A 89 6.17 20.26 -58.35
N ARG A 90 5.52 20.66 -57.25
CA ARG A 90 4.18 21.29 -57.28
C ARG A 90 4.04 22.44 -56.29
N GLY A 91 4.16 23.66 -56.80
CA GLY A 91 3.54 24.88 -56.27
C GLY A 91 4.08 25.45 -54.96
N GLU A 92 4.55 26.70 -54.99
CA GLU A 92 4.88 27.47 -53.78
C GLU A 92 3.60 27.80 -52.99
N VAL A 93 3.38 27.15 -51.83
CA VAL A 93 2.30 27.51 -50.92
C VAL A 93 2.80 28.59 -49.95
N THR A 94 2.45 29.85 -50.22
CA THR A 94 2.76 30.97 -49.33
C THR A 94 1.70 31.11 -48.23
N ILE A 95 1.99 30.60 -47.04
CA ILE A 95 1.14 30.83 -45.85
C ILE A 95 1.51 32.19 -45.26
N SER A 96 0.81 33.26 -45.69
CA SER A 96 0.96 34.58 -45.07
C SER A 96 0.05 34.69 -43.83
N ALA A 97 0.64 34.61 -42.64
CA ALA A 97 -0.07 34.87 -41.39
C ALA A 97 0.28 36.27 -40.88
N SER A 98 -0.72 37.12 -40.63
CA SER A 98 -0.46 38.44 -40.04
C SER A 98 0.15 38.29 -38.63
N ARG A 99 0.97 39.26 -38.22
CA ARG A 99 1.60 39.29 -36.88
C ARG A 99 0.57 39.08 -35.75
N GLN A 100 -0.60 39.69 -35.88
CA GLN A 100 -1.70 39.55 -34.93
C GLN A 100 -2.30 38.13 -34.92
N ARG A 101 -2.39 37.45 -36.07
CA ARG A 101 -2.83 36.04 -36.13
C ARG A 101 -1.83 35.10 -35.48
N LEU A 102 -0.52 35.31 -35.69
CA LEU A 102 0.52 34.50 -35.04
C LEU A 102 0.53 34.68 -33.52
N ILE A 103 0.38 35.92 -33.04
CA ILE A 103 0.21 36.18 -31.60
C ILE A 103 -1.07 35.51 -31.07
N GLY A 104 -2.17 35.56 -31.83
CA GLY A 104 -3.43 34.92 -31.46
C GLY A 104 -3.30 33.40 -31.32
N ILE A 105 -2.82 32.73 -32.38
CA ILE A 105 -2.58 31.27 -32.37
C ILE A 105 -1.60 30.89 -31.26
N GLY A 106 -0.54 31.68 -31.11
CA GLY A 106 0.47 31.47 -30.10
C GLY A 106 -0.04 31.56 -28.67
N ASN A 107 -0.86 32.58 -28.37
CA ASN A 107 -1.47 32.72 -27.05
C ASN A 107 -2.47 31.58 -26.78
N VAL A 108 -3.21 31.10 -27.79
CA VAL A 108 -4.10 29.94 -27.64
C VAL A 108 -3.29 28.67 -27.36
N LEU A 109 -2.19 28.44 -28.08
CA LEU A 109 -1.31 27.30 -27.83
C LEU A 109 -0.66 27.38 -26.44
N ALA A 110 -0.18 28.56 -26.05
CA ALA A 110 0.37 28.80 -24.71
C ALA A 110 -0.68 28.54 -23.62
N LEU A 111 -1.93 28.97 -23.84
CA LEU A 111 -3.04 28.72 -22.93
C LEU A 111 -3.30 27.22 -22.78
N ILE A 112 -3.41 26.47 -23.87
CA ILE A 112 -3.63 25.02 -23.85
C ILE A 112 -2.48 24.31 -23.11
N ILE A 113 -1.24 24.62 -23.46
CA ILE A 113 -0.06 24.02 -22.81
C ILE A 113 -0.03 24.37 -21.32
N ALA A 114 -0.28 25.63 -20.94
CA ALA A 114 -0.29 26.04 -19.55
C ALA A 114 -1.41 25.35 -18.74
N ILE A 115 -2.60 25.16 -19.32
CA ILE A 115 -3.68 24.40 -18.70
C ILE A 115 -3.25 22.95 -18.48
N LEU A 116 -2.69 22.29 -19.50
CA LEU A 116 -2.27 20.89 -19.41
C LEU A 116 -1.17 20.70 -18.35
N VAL A 117 -0.14 21.55 -18.36
CA VAL A 117 0.95 21.50 -17.36
C VAL A 117 0.41 21.83 -15.96
N GLY A 118 -0.50 22.79 -15.84
CA GLY A 118 -1.18 23.11 -14.59
C GLY A 118 -1.99 21.95 -14.02
N LEU A 119 -2.77 21.25 -14.86
CA LEU A 119 -3.55 20.07 -14.46
C LEU A 119 -2.65 18.89 -14.05
N LEU A 120 -1.56 18.66 -14.76
CA LEU A 120 -0.58 17.63 -14.38
C LEU A 120 0.08 17.97 -13.04
N ALA A 121 0.42 19.24 -12.81
CA ALA A 121 1.01 19.68 -11.56
C ALA A 121 0.02 19.67 -10.39
N SER A 122 -1.27 19.94 -10.62
CA SER A 122 -2.28 19.93 -9.55
C SER A 122 -2.44 18.55 -8.92
N GLY A 123 -2.21 17.46 -9.68
CA GLY A 123 -2.14 16.10 -9.15
C GLY A 123 -0.95 15.85 -8.21
N GLN A 124 0.02 16.76 -8.12
CA GLN A 124 1.21 16.65 -7.28
C GLN A 124 1.10 17.48 -5.98
N TRP A 125 -0.13 17.82 -5.58
CA TRP A 125 -0.41 18.64 -4.39
C TRP A 125 0.21 18.09 -3.11
N GLU A 126 0.29 16.77 -2.96
CA GLU A 126 0.91 16.09 -1.81
C GLU A 126 2.39 16.43 -1.66
N ARG A 127 3.15 16.49 -2.77
CA ARG A 127 4.58 16.86 -2.73
C ARG A 127 4.79 18.30 -2.27
N TRP A 128 3.89 19.20 -2.65
CA TRP A 128 3.95 20.59 -2.21
C TRP A 128 3.60 20.73 -0.72
N LEU A 129 2.50 20.12 -0.27
CA LEU A 129 2.10 20.17 1.14
C LEU A 129 3.10 19.46 2.04
N GLY A 130 3.59 18.28 1.64
CA GLY A 130 4.62 17.55 2.37
C GLY A 130 5.89 18.37 2.54
N TRP A 131 6.35 19.07 1.50
CA TRP A 131 7.49 20.01 1.61
C TRP A 131 7.20 21.19 2.54
N TRP A 132 6.01 21.78 2.46
CA TRP A 132 5.67 22.97 3.23
C TRP A 132 5.46 22.69 4.73
N PHE A 133 4.89 21.53 5.06
CA PHE A 133 4.53 21.15 6.43
C PHE A 133 5.47 20.10 7.05
N ALA A 134 6.58 19.79 6.39
CA ALA A 134 7.52 18.73 6.75
C ALA A 134 7.84 18.70 8.26
N VAL A 135 7.78 17.50 8.83
CA VAL A 135 8.26 17.19 10.19
C VAL A 135 9.60 16.47 10.07
N PRO A 136 10.63 16.85 10.86
CA PRO A 136 11.90 16.14 10.87
C PRO A 136 11.74 14.74 11.48
N PHE A 137 12.53 13.78 10.98
CA PHE A 137 12.62 12.43 11.52
C PHE A 137 13.55 12.32 12.73
N GLY A 138 14.34 13.36 13.01
CA GLY A 138 15.34 13.34 14.07
C GLY A 138 16.60 12.55 13.67
N ARG A 139 16.80 12.28 12.38
CA ARG A 139 17.96 11.55 11.84
C ARG A 139 18.52 12.30 10.64
N THR A 140 19.83 12.52 10.66
CA THR A 140 20.57 13.13 9.56
C THR A 140 21.36 12.08 8.79
N ASP A 141 21.45 12.25 7.48
CA ASP A 141 22.27 11.37 6.67
C ASP A 141 23.78 11.57 6.99
N PRO A 142 24.59 10.50 6.93
CA PRO A 142 25.98 10.53 7.36
C PRO A 142 26.95 11.17 6.35
N ILE A 143 26.50 11.47 5.12
CA ILE A 143 27.39 11.93 4.03
C ILE A 143 27.25 13.43 3.76
N LEU A 144 26.02 13.92 3.66
CA LEU A 144 25.69 15.31 3.35
C LEU A 144 25.20 16.09 4.60
N GLY A 145 24.88 15.41 5.70
CA GLY A 145 24.41 16.03 6.94
C GLY A 145 23.02 16.65 6.83
N LEU A 146 22.23 16.23 5.85
CA LEU A 146 20.85 16.64 5.63
C LEU A 146 19.91 15.75 6.44
N GLU A 147 18.85 16.35 6.96
CA GLU A 147 17.83 15.63 7.73
C GLU A 147 16.99 14.71 6.81
N ALA A 148 16.53 13.55 7.28
CA ALA A 148 15.81 12.58 6.44
C ALA A 148 14.53 13.17 5.78
N SER A 149 13.86 14.13 6.42
CA SER A 149 12.72 14.89 5.85
C SER A 149 13.09 15.67 4.59
N PHE A 150 14.36 16.04 4.40
CA PHE A 150 14.82 16.61 3.15
C PHE A 150 14.63 15.61 2.00
N TYR A 151 14.97 14.34 2.21
CA TYR A 151 14.86 13.30 1.18
C TYR A 151 13.41 12.88 0.95
N VAL A 152 12.64 12.73 2.04
CA VAL A 152 11.25 12.27 1.97
C VAL A 152 10.31 13.34 1.41
N PHE A 153 10.47 14.61 1.81
CA PHE A 153 9.52 15.68 1.43
C PHE A 153 10.12 16.72 0.49
N SER A 154 11.32 17.23 0.77
CA SER A 154 11.87 18.39 0.06
C SER A 154 12.44 18.06 -1.32
N LEU A 155 13.19 16.97 -1.42
CA LEU A 155 13.88 16.54 -2.63
C LEU A 155 12.88 16.19 -3.75
N PRO A 156 11.78 15.45 -3.51
CA PRO A 156 10.74 15.23 -4.52
C PRO A 156 10.10 16.52 -5.02
N PHE A 157 9.85 17.48 -4.12
CA PHE A 157 9.31 18.79 -4.48
C PHE A 157 10.30 19.60 -5.34
N TYR A 158 11.57 19.68 -4.95
CA TYR A 158 12.58 20.39 -5.73
C TYR A 158 12.81 19.76 -7.11
N ARG A 159 12.79 18.42 -7.21
CA ARG A 159 12.85 17.71 -8.49
C ARG A 159 11.62 17.99 -9.35
N LEU A 160 10.42 18.01 -8.76
CA LEU A 160 9.19 18.36 -9.46
C LEU A 160 9.27 19.80 -10.00
N ALA A 161 9.63 20.77 -9.16
CA ALA A 161 9.75 22.18 -9.56
C ALA A 161 10.79 22.37 -10.66
N LEU A 162 11.94 21.71 -10.54
CA LEU A 162 12.99 21.72 -11.55
C LEU A 162 12.51 21.11 -12.88
N GLY A 163 11.86 19.94 -12.83
CA GLY A 163 11.32 19.28 -14.01
C GLY A 163 10.25 20.10 -14.73
N LEU A 164 9.35 20.75 -13.98
CA LEU A 164 8.35 21.67 -14.54
C LEU A 164 9.01 22.89 -15.20
N ALA A 165 10.02 23.49 -14.55
CA ALA A 165 10.77 24.61 -15.10
C ALA A 165 11.50 24.22 -16.39
N GLN A 166 12.15 23.05 -16.41
CA GLN A 166 12.82 22.51 -17.60
C GLN A 166 11.82 22.24 -18.73
N ALA A 167 10.68 21.61 -18.43
CA ALA A 167 9.64 21.33 -19.42
C ALA A 167 9.08 22.63 -20.05
N LEU A 168 8.70 23.61 -19.22
CA LEU A 168 8.21 24.90 -19.71
C LEU A 168 9.26 25.65 -20.54
N LEU A 169 10.53 25.55 -20.15
CA LEU A 169 11.64 26.14 -20.89
C LEU A 169 11.84 25.49 -22.26
N VAL A 170 11.85 24.16 -22.32
CA VAL A 170 11.97 23.40 -23.57
C VAL A 170 10.77 23.69 -24.48
N LEU A 171 9.55 23.72 -23.94
CA LEU A 171 8.34 24.06 -24.71
C LEU A 171 8.41 25.49 -25.27
N ALA A 172 8.87 26.46 -24.48
CA ALA A 172 9.09 27.83 -24.95
C ALA A 172 10.15 27.90 -26.05
N ALA A 173 11.26 27.16 -25.91
CA ALA A 173 12.34 27.10 -26.88
C ALA A 173 11.91 26.42 -28.19
N LEU A 174 11.14 25.32 -28.12
CA LEU A 174 10.59 24.63 -29.28
C LEU A 174 9.54 25.49 -30.01
N ALA A 175 8.62 26.12 -29.28
CA ALA A 175 7.62 27.00 -29.88
C ALA A 175 8.27 28.21 -30.57
N SER A 176 9.25 28.84 -29.91
CA SER A 176 10.00 29.97 -30.48
C SER A 176 10.88 29.55 -31.66
N GLY A 177 11.57 28.41 -31.54
CA GLY A 177 12.42 27.84 -32.58
C GLY A 177 11.63 27.42 -33.82
N GLY A 178 10.48 26.78 -33.64
CA GLY A 178 9.56 26.42 -34.72
C GLY A 178 9.04 27.66 -35.44
N LEU A 179 8.71 28.73 -34.72
CA LEU A 179 8.35 30.01 -35.32
C LEU A 179 9.51 30.62 -36.11
N TYR A 180 10.73 30.61 -35.57
CA TYR A 180 11.92 31.09 -36.30
C TYR A 180 12.23 30.28 -37.55
N PHE A 181 12.02 28.97 -37.50
CA PHE A 181 12.17 28.08 -38.64
C PHE A 181 11.12 28.38 -39.71
N ALA A 182 9.84 28.44 -39.33
CA ALA A 182 8.74 28.76 -40.25
C ALA A 182 8.87 30.15 -40.88
N ALA A 183 9.40 31.12 -40.13
CA ALA A 183 9.68 32.47 -40.62
C ALA A 183 11.00 32.59 -41.41
N GLY A 184 11.78 31.52 -41.53
CA GLY A 184 13.08 31.52 -42.23
C GLY A 184 14.20 32.28 -41.53
N HIS A 185 14.05 32.60 -40.24
CA HIS A 185 15.07 33.19 -39.36
C HIS A 185 16.04 32.14 -38.77
N LEU A 186 15.70 30.86 -38.90
CA LEU A 186 16.53 29.68 -38.61
C LEU A 186 16.56 28.82 -39.88
N ARG A 187 17.74 28.65 -40.49
CA ARG A 187 17.91 27.87 -41.73
C ARG A 187 19.02 26.84 -41.57
N LEU A 188 18.81 25.64 -42.11
CA LEU A 188 19.83 24.61 -42.26
C LEU A 188 20.42 24.76 -43.66
N GLY A 189 21.73 25.01 -43.78
CA GLY A 189 22.39 25.33 -45.05
C GLY A 189 23.67 24.52 -45.28
N GLN A 190 24.11 24.43 -46.54
CA GLN A 190 25.31 23.67 -46.92
C GLN A 190 26.64 24.31 -46.46
N ALA A 191 26.71 25.64 -46.34
CA ALA A 191 27.94 26.37 -45.97
C ALA A 191 28.08 26.67 -44.46
N SER A 192 26.96 26.67 -43.71
CA SER A 192 26.94 26.73 -42.25
C SER A 192 25.81 25.83 -41.78
N PRO A 193 26.09 24.81 -40.93
CA PRO A 193 25.07 23.83 -40.52
C PRO A 193 23.81 24.47 -39.95
N LEU A 194 23.95 25.61 -39.26
CA LEU A 194 22.86 26.43 -38.72
C LEU A 194 23.13 27.91 -39.00
N ALA A 195 22.27 28.55 -39.77
CA ALA A 195 22.27 29.99 -40.00
C ALA A 195 21.08 30.63 -39.25
N MET A 196 21.36 31.63 -38.41
CA MET A 196 20.37 32.27 -37.53
C MET A 196 20.44 33.78 -37.63
N SER A 197 19.28 34.44 -37.61
CA SER A 197 19.22 35.91 -37.44
C SER A 197 19.75 36.33 -36.05
N ALA A 198 20.27 37.56 -35.92
CA ALA A 198 20.83 38.05 -34.66
C ALA A 198 19.80 38.05 -33.51
N GLY A 199 18.54 38.38 -33.79
CA GLY A 199 17.44 38.35 -32.82
C GLY A 199 17.08 36.94 -32.36
N ALA A 200 16.88 36.01 -33.31
CA ALA A 200 16.57 34.60 -32.99
C ALA A 200 17.70 33.95 -32.18
N ARG A 201 18.94 34.23 -32.53
CA ARG A 201 20.12 33.72 -31.82
C ARG A 201 20.26 34.28 -30.41
N ARG A 202 20.00 35.57 -30.19
CA ARG A 202 19.97 36.17 -28.84
C ARG A 202 18.95 35.48 -27.95
N HIS A 203 17.71 35.38 -28.44
CA HIS A 203 16.61 34.80 -27.68
C HIS A 203 16.87 33.33 -27.33
N LEU A 204 17.23 32.50 -28.33
CA LEU A 204 17.51 31.08 -28.10
C LEU A 204 18.77 30.86 -27.25
N ALA A 205 19.78 31.74 -27.33
CA ALA A 205 20.96 31.67 -26.47
C ALA A 205 20.65 32.02 -25.00
N VAL A 206 19.75 32.97 -24.74
CA VAL A 206 19.27 33.25 -23.38
C VAL A 206 18.48 32.06 -22.83
N LEU A 207 17.60 31.46 -23.63
CA LEU A 207 16.87 30.24 -23.23
C LEU A 207 17.83 29.07 -22.95
N ALA A 208 18.85 28.88 -23.78
CA ALA A 208 19.90 27.89 -23.54
C ALA A 208 20.70 28.17 -22.26
N SER A 209 20.99 29.45 -21.97
CA SER A 209 21.64 29.85 -20.72
C SER A 209 20.82 29.46 -19.50
N VAL A 210 19.53 29.81 -19.48
CA VAL A 210 18.61 29.42 -18.39
C VAL A 210 18.54 27.89 -18.27
N PHE A 211 18.52 27.17 -19.39
CA PHE A 211 18.49 25.70 -19.37
C PHE A 211 19.74 25.11 -18.72
N LEU A 212 20.92 25.67 -19.02
CA LEU A 212 22.18 25.25 -18.41
C LEU A 212 22.25 25.55 -16.90
N VAL A 213 21.62 26.64 -16.43
CA VAL A 213 21.43 26.90 -14.99
C VAL A 213 20.53 25.84 -14.35
N LEU A 214 19.43 25.47 -15.00
CA LEU A 214 18.56 24.40 -14.51
C LEU A 214 19.28 23.05 -14.50
N LEU A 215 20.11 22.74 -15.50
CA LEU A 215 20.95 21.56 -15.49
C LEU A 215 21.97 21.59 -14.34
N ALA A 216 22.57 22.75 -14.07
CA ALA A 216 23.48 22.91 -12.94
C ALA A 216 22.78 22.66 -11.59
N ALA A 217 21.57 23.19 -11.40
CA ALA A 217 20.75 22.91 -10.22
C ALA A 217 20.40 21.41 -10.10
N GLY A 218 20.08 20.75 -11.22
CA GLY A 218 19.84 19.32 -11.26
C GLY A 218 21.05 18.48 -10.86
N ALA A 219 22.24 18.84 -11.37
CA ALA A 219 23.50 18.20 -10.99
C ALA A 219 23.83 18.43 -9.50
N TRP A 220 23.53 19.60 -8.95
CA TRP A 220 23.71 19.84 -7.52
C TRP A 220 22.81 18.95 -6.65
N LEU A 221 21.52 18.82 -7.04
CA LEU A 221 20.52 18.00 -6.34
C LEU A 221 20.76 16.49 -6.52
N SER A 222 21.43 16.04 -7.58
CA SER A 222 21.67 14.61 -7.83
C SER A 222 22.51 13.97 -6.73
N ARG A 223 23.35 14.75 -6.02
CA ARG A 223 24.16 14.28 -4.89
C ARG A 223 23.31 13.69 -3.77
N ALA A 224 22.22 14.35 -3.39
CA ALA A 224 21.26 13.80 -2.43
C ALA A 224 20.53 12.57 -3.01
N GLY A 225 20.32 12.54 -4.33
CA GLY A 225 19.71 11.41 -5.01
C GLY A 225 20.49 10.09 -4.90
N TYR A 226 21.81 10.15 -4.84
CA TYR A 226 22.62 8.94 -4.71
C TYR A 226 22.38 8.19 -3.39
N LEU A 227 21.86 8.88 -2.36
CA LEU A 227 21.56 8.23 -1.08
C LEU A 227 20.22 7.48 -1.09
N THR A 228 19.34 7.71 -2.06
CA THR A 228 18.05 7.00 -2.15
C THR A 228 18.03 5.92 -3.23
N GLN A 229 19.09 5.83 -4.04
CA GLN A 229 19.21 4.90 -5.17
C GLN A 229 20.10 3.69 -4.83
N PRO A 230 19.87 2.54 -5.49
CA PRO A 230 20.71 1.35 -5.30
C PRO A 230 22.12 1.55 -5.88
N SER A 231 23.14 1.07 -5.16
CA SER A 231 24.53 1.08 -5.58
C SER A 231 25.27 -0.18 -5.13
N GLY A 232 25.59 -1.05 -6.09
CA GLY A 232 26.23 -2.33 -5.81
C GLY A 232 25.32 -3.26 -5.01
N ILE A 233 25.77 -3.68 -3.82
CA ILE A 233 25.04 -4.60 -2.92
C ILE A 233 24.17 -3.89 -1.88
N ILE A 234 24.26 -2.56 -1.79
CA ILE A 234 23.51 -1.72 -0.83
C ILE A 234 22.58 -0.75 -1.55
N GLN A 235 21.64 -0.19 -0.80
CA GLN A 235 20.94 1.02 -1.21
C GLN A 235 21.52 2.24 -0.52
N GLY A 236 21.69 3.32 -1.28
CA GLY A 236 22.45 4.48 -0.87
C GLY A 236 23.82 4.56 -1.54
N ALA A 237 24.56 5.63 -1.22
CA ALA A 237 25.81 5.92 -1.89
C ALA A 237 26.93 4.98 -1.42
N SER A 238 27.56 4.28 -2.37
CA SER A 238 28.75 3.44 -2.14
C SER A 238 30.03 4.28 -2.03
N TYR A 239 31.15 3.63 -1.75
CA TYR A 239 32.46 4.30 -1.73
C TYR A 239 32.74 5.04 -3.05
N ALA A 240 32.44 4.41 -4.19
CA ALA A 240 32.66 5.04 -5.49
C ALA A 240 31.72 6.22 -5.75
N ASP A 241 30.49 6.19 -5.24
CA ASP A 241 29.58 7.32 -5.39
C ASP A 241 30.06 8.54 -4.62
N VAL A 242 30.48 8.34 -3.37
CA VAL A 242 30.93 9.43 -2.50
C VAL A 242 32.25 10.03 -3.00
N GLN A 243 33.21 9.19 -3.42
CA GLN A 243 34.53 9.66 -3.82
C GLN A 243 34.65 10.08 -5.29
N ALA A 244 33.73 9.65 -6.16
CA ALA A 244 33.76 10.00 -7.59
C ALA A 244 32.48 10.68 -8.09
N ARG A 245 31.31 10.06 -7.92
CA ARG A 245 30.06 10.61 -8.52
C ARG A 245 29.62 11.93 -7.90
N MET A 246 29.72 12.08 -6.57
CA MET A 246 29.35 13.32 -5.89
C MET A 246 30.27 14.51 -6.28
N PRO A 247 31.61 14.37 -6.28
CA PRO A 247 32.50 15.39 -6.85
C PRO A 247 32.22 15.70 -8.31
N ALA A 248 31.97 14.67 -9.15
CA ALA A 248 31.62 14.87 -10.55
C ALA A 248 30.34 15.68 -10.72
N ALA A 249 29.30 15.40 -9.92
CA ALA A 249 28.05 16.16 -9.90
C ALA A 249 28.27 17.63 -9.49
N PHE A 250 29.16 17.89 -8.53
CA PHE A 250 29.56 19.25 -8.18
C PHE A 250 30.26 19.99 -9.33
N ILE A 251 31.21 19.32 -10.00
CA ILE A 251 31.92 19.87 -11.17
C ILE A 251 30.94 20.12 -12.31
N LEU A 252 29.99 19.22 -12.55
CA LEU A 252 28.91 19.40 -13.53
C LEU A 252 28.06 20.63 -13.24
N ALA A 253 27.74 20.87 -11.97
CA ALA A 253 27.02 22.08 -11.58
C ALA A 253 27.84 23.34 -11.92
N ALA A 254 29.13 23.36 -11.57
CA ALA A 254 30.02 24.47 -11.91
C ALA A 254 30.15 24.69 -13.43
N VAL A 255 30.30 23.61 -14.21
CA VAL A 255 30.39 23.65 -15.67
C VAL A 255 29.08 24.11 -16.31
N GLY A 256 27.94 23.70 -15.77
CA GLY A 256 26.62 24.19 -16.21
C GLY A 256 26.51 25.70 -16.03
N LEU A 257 26.98 26.25 -14.90
CA LEU A 257 27.01 27.70 -14.65
C LEU A 257 27.97 28.44 -15.59
N VAL A 258 29.17 27.90 -15.82
CA VAL A 258 30.12 28.47 -16.80
C VAL A 258 29.54 28.42 -18.21
N GLY A 259 28.93 27.31 -18.58
CA GLY A 259 28.22 27.12 -19.85
C GLY A 259 27.07 28.11 -20.02
N ALA A 260 26.31 28.37 -18.96
CA ALA A 260 25.27 29.39 -18.96
C ALA A 260 25.83 30.79 -19.24
N GLY A 261 26.99 31.13 -18.64
CA GLY A 261 27.72 32.37 -18.95
C GLY A 261 28.19 32.44 -20.41
N LEU A 262 28.74 31.34 -20.95
CA LEU A 262 29.14 31.23 -22.35
C LEU A 262 27.95 31.40 -23.31
N ALA A 263 26.79 30.84 -22.97
CA ALA A 263 25.56 31.01 -23.74
C ALA A 263 25.09 32.47 -23.75
N LEU A 264 25.20 33.20 -22.63
CA LEU A 264 24.93 34.64 -22.59
C LEU A 264 25.91 35.43 -23.48
N VAL A 265 27.21 35.10 -23.44
CA VAL A 265 28.19 35.74 -24.32
C VAL A 265 27.86 35.47 -25.80
N GLN A 266 27.40 34.27 -26.15
CA GLN A 266 26.96 33.95 -27.50
C GLN A 266 25.74 34.77 -27.95
N ALA A 267 24.84 35.15 -27.03
CA ALA A 267 23.73 36.03 -27.35
C ALA A 267 24.24 37.35 -27.98
N PHE A 268 25.35 37.89 -27.49
CA PHE A 268 25.88 39.18 -27.95
C PHE A 268 27.03 39.09 -28.96
N SER A 269 27.78 37.98 -29.01
CA SER A 269 28.85 37.74 -30.00
C SER A 269 28.30 37.36 -31.38
N ARG A 270 29.09 37.19 -32.45
CA ARG A 270 28.69 36.55 -33.74
C ARG A 270 29.10 35.08 -33.85
N ARG A 271 29.87 34.57 -32.88
CA ARG A 271 30.41 33.21 -32.88
C ARG A 271 29.34 32.21 -32.39
N ASN A 272 29.21 31.08 -33.10
CA ASN A 272 28.22 30.04 -32.78
C ASN A 272 28.78 28.85 -31.98
N TRP A 273 30.07 28.88 -31.61
CA TRP A 273 30.76 27.79 -30.89
C TRP A 273 30.55 27.73 -29.35
N PRO A 274 30.23 28.82 -28.60
CA PRO A 274 30.20 28.74 -27.14
C PRO A 274 29.16 27.76 -26.55
N ILE A 275 27.93 27.73 -27.08
CA ILE A 275 26.88 26.78 -26.67
C ILE A 275 27.25 25.33 -27.02
N PRO A 276 27.67 25.00 -28.27
CA PRO A 276 28.17 23.68 -28.59
C PRO A 276 29.32 23.23 -27.68
N VAL A 277 30.27 24.11 -27.36
CA VAL A 277 31.36 23.78 -26.44
C VAL A 277 30.85 23.57 -25.02
N ALA A 278 29.93 24.39 -24.51
CA ALA A 278 29.31 24.19 -23.21
C ALA A 278 28.57 22.85 -23.14
N ALA A 279 27.81 22.49 -24.18
CA ALA A 279 27.08 21.24 -24.28
C ALA A 279 28.02 20.03 -24.35
N VAL A 280 29.06 20.09 -25.18
CA VAL A 280 30.09 19.04 -25.27
C VAL A 280 30.85 18.90 -23.96
N LEU A 281 31.25 20.00 -23.33
CA LEU A 281 31.96 19.96 -22.04
C LEU A 281 31.09 19.34 -20.95
N TYR A 282 29.82 19.75 -20.86
CA TYR A 282 28.86 19.16 -19.93
C TYR A 282 28.69 17.65 -20.18
N LEU A 283 28.54 17.24 -21.44
CA LEU A 283 28.42 15.83 -21.83
C LEU A 283 29.68 15.03 -21.48
N VAL A 284 30.86 15.55 -21.80
CA VAL A 284 32.16 14.90 -21.53
C VAL A 284 32.36 14.72 -20.04
N ILE A 285 32.05 15.71 -19.21
CA ILE A 285 32.19 15.58 -17.75
C ILE A 285 31.13 14.62 -17.20
N SER A 286 29.92 14.60 -17.75
CA SER A 286 28.86 13.70 -17.31
C SER A 286 29.23 12.24 -17.58
N ILE A 287 29.71 11.95 -18.79
CA ILE A 287 30.16 10.61 -19.17
C ILE A 287 31.46 10.26 -18.44
N GLY A 288 32.40 11.21 -18.37
CA GLY A 288 33.70 11.03 -17.72
C GLY A 288 33.58 10.78 -16.22
N GLY A 289 32.66 11.45 -15.52
CA GLY A 289 32.40 11.22 -14.10
C GLY A 289 31.84 9.82 -13.82
N ALA A 290 30.90 9.35 -14.63
CA ALA A 290 30.39 7.98 -14.56
C ALA A 290 31.49 6.95 -14.88
N GLY A 291 32.29 7.21 -15.91
CA GLY A 291 33.45 6.38 -16.26
C GLY A 291 34.50 6.33 -15.16
N TYR A 292 34.84 7.47 -14.55
CA TYR A 292 35.79 7.55 -13.44
C TYR A 292 35.30 6.77 -12.22
N ALA A 293 34.01 6.89 -11.86
CA ALA A 293 33.42 6.09 -10.78
C ALA A 293 33.49 4.58 -11.08
N ALA A 294 33.21 4.16 -12.32
CA ALA A 294 33.33 2.75 -12.71
C ALA A 294 34.78 2.25 -12.66
N LEU A 295 35.76 3.07 -13.04
CA LEU A 295 37.18 2.75 -12.91
C LEU A 295 37.58 2.65 -11.44
N LEU A 296 37.13 3.58 -10.59
CA LEU A 296 37.39 3.55 -9.15
C LEU A 296 36.80 2.29 -8.52
N GLN A 297 35.57 1.92 -8.88
CA GLN A 297 34.93 0.69 -8.41
C GLN A 297 35.80 -0.52 -8.79
N ARG A 298 36.17 -0.66 -10.07
CA ARG A 298 36.90 -1.82 -10.57
C ARG A 298 38.32 -1.96 -10.02
N PHE A 299 39.05 -0.85 -9.89
CA PHE A 299 40.49 -0.87 -9.60
C PHE A 299 40.84 -0.57 -8.14
N VAL A 300 39.97 0.10 -7.39
CA VAL A 300 40.22 0.49 -5.99
C VAL A 300 39.27 -0.23 -5.04
N VAL A 301 37.98 -0.30 -5.36
CA VAL A 301 36.97 -0.87 -4.48
C VAL A 301 36.95 -2.39 -4.57
N THR A 302 36.69 -2.98 -5.74
CA THR A 302 36.56 -4.44 -5.92
C THR A 302 37.73 -5.24 -5.31
N PRO A 303 39.01 -4.82 -5.41
CA PRO A 303 40.11 -5.55 -4.76
C PRO A 303 40.08 -5.53 -3.21
N ASN A 304 39.45 -4.53 -2.59
CA ASN A 304 39.37 -4.34 -1.13
C ASN A 304 37.93 -3.97 -0.70
N GLU A 305 36.93 -4.60 -1.31
CA GLU A 305 35.55 -4.11 -1.30
C GLU A 305 34.97 -4.13 0.12
N GLN A 306 35.19 -5.24 0.86
CA GLN A 306 34.71 -5.38 2.23
C GLN A 306 35.19 -4.21 3.12
N THR A 307 36.47 -3.84 3.08
CA THR A 307 37.01 -2.75 3.90
C THR A 307 36.52 -1.38 3.44
N ARG A 308 36.47 -1.14 2.13
CA ARG A 308 36.08 0.18 1.58
C ARG A 308 34.58 0.45 1.67
N GLU A 309 33.75 -0.59 1.58
CA GLU A 309 32.30 -0.49 1.65
C GLU A 309 31.74 -0.62 3.08
N SER A 310 32.52 -1.13 4.04
CA SER A 310 32.06 -1.35 5.43
C SER A 310 31.28 -0.17 6.06
N PRO A 311 31.74 1.09 5.98
CA PRO A 311 30.99 2.22 6.55
C PRO A 311 29.63 2.44 5.87
N TYR A 312 29.58 2.29 4.54
CA TYR A 312 28.36 2.50 3.75
C TYR A 312 27.37 1.34 3.95
N ILE A 313 27.88 0.12 4.14
CA ILE A 313 27.08 -1.03 4.58
C ILE A 313 26.49 -0.77 5.97
N GLN A 314 27.27 -0.25 6.92
CA GLN A 314 26.73 0.09 8.25
C GLN A 314 25.61 1.12 8.16
N HIS A 315 25.79 2.19 7.38
CA HIS A 315 24.74 3.19 7.15
C HIS A 315 23.47 2.58 6.55
N ASN A 316 23.62 1.65 5.60
CA ASN A 316 22.51 0.93 5.01
C ASN A 316 21.80 0.03 6.02
N ILE A 317 22.54 -0.70 6.87
CA ILE A 317 21.98 -1.53 7.94
C ILE A 317 21.18 -0.67 8.92
N ASP A 318 21.79 0.39 9.45
CA ASP A 318 21.17 1.27 10.44
C ASP A 318 19.92 1.96 9.89
N ALA A 319 20.01 2.50 8.66
CA ALA A 319 18.92 3.19 8.01
C ALA A 319 17.76 2.24 7.67
N THR A 320 18.05 1.02 7.18
CA THR A 320 17.01 0.03 6.87
C THR A 320 16.33 -0.45 8.14
N ARG A 321 17.09 -0.78 9.19
CA ARG A 321 16.51 -1.19 10.48
C ARG A 321 15.65 -0.10 11.09
N PHE A 322 16.08 1.16 11.02
CA PHE A 322 15.24 2.27 11.46
C PHE A 322 14.00 2.40 10.58
N ALA A 323 14.14 2.48 9.26
CA ALA A 323 13.05 2.76 8.34
C ALA A 323 11.94 1.69 8.31
N PHE A 324 12.23 0.45 8.72
CA PHE A 324 11.25 -0.64 8.88
C PHE A 324 10.86 -0.92 10.34
N ASN A 325 11.27 -0.08 11.29
CA ASN A 325 11.03 -0.27 12.72
C ASN A 325 11.59 -1.60 13.29
N LEU A 326 12.76 -2.01 12.82
CA LEU A 326 13.46 -3.23 13.21
C LEU A 326 14.65 -2.97 14.16
N HIS A 327 14.96 -1.71 14.44
CA HIS A 327 16.09 -1.33 15.30
C HIS A 327 15.87 -1.70 16.77
N ASP A 328 14.62 -1.75 17.23
CA ASP A 328 14.23 -2.09 18.61
C ASP A 328 13.69 -3.53 18.73
N VAL A 329 14.00 -4.41 17.78
CA VAL A 329 13.64 -5.84 17.90
C VAL A 329 14.39 -6.43 19.09
N GLU A 330 13.65 -6.95 20.06
CA GLU A 330 14.23 -7.60 21.24
C GLU A 330 14.75 -8.99 20.86
N GLU A 331 16.03 -9.25 21.10
CA GLU A 331 16.66 -10.55 20.79
C GLU A 331 16.72 -11.42 22.06
N ARG A 332 16.23 -12.66 21.98
CA ARG A 332 16.38 -13.68 23.03
C ARG A 332 17.01 -14.94 22.46
N GLU A 333 18.08 -15.39 23.09
CA GLU A 333 18.69 -16.68 22.79
C GLU A 333 18.00 -17.78 23.60
N LEU A 334 17.71 -18.90 22.95
CA LEU A 334 17.17 -20.11 23.57
C LEU A 334 18.31 -21.10 23.80
N SER A 335 18.23 -21.94 24.84
CA SER A 335 19.15 -23.09 24.95
C SER A 335 18.80 -24.15 23.91
N GLY A 336 17.49 -24.31 23.66
CA GLY A 336 16.90 -25.39 22.88
C GLY A 336 17.01 -26.76 23.55
N ASP A 337 17.59 -26.87 24.76
CA ASP A 337 17.87 -28.13 25.48
C ASP A 337 16.70 -28.66 26.31
N ALA A 338 15.62 -27.88 26.45
CA ALA A 338 14.43 -28.30 27.18
C ALA A 338 13.76 -29.50 26.50
N LEU A 339 13.59 -30.59 27.25
CA LEU A 339 12.70 -31.69 26.88
C LEU A 339 11.35 -31.45 27.53
N LEU A 340 10.30 -31.41 26.72
CA LEU A 340 8.92 -31.34 27.20
C LEU A 340 8.50 -32.64 27.89
N THR A 341 7.83 -32.48 29.02
CA THR A 341 7.15 -33.50 29.81
C THR A 341 5.62 -33.30 29.75
N ALA A 342 4.85 -34.27 30.23
CA ALA A 342 3.39 -34.12 30.33
C ALA A 342 2.99 -32.95 31.25
N ASP A 343 3.73 -32.72 32.34
CA ASP A 343 3.51 -31.60 33.26
C ASP A 343 3.69 -30.24 32.55
N ASP A 344 4.62 -30.13 31.60
CA ASP A 344 4.84 -28.91 30.81
C ASP A 344 3.65 -28.62 29.88
N ILE A 345 3.01 -29.67 29.34
CA ILE A 345 1.81 -29.57 28.50
C ILE A 345 0.64 -29.06 29.34
N GLU A 346 0.44 -29.62 30.54
CA GLU A 346 -0.62 -29.19 31.46
C GLU A 346 -0.40 -27.74 31.94
N ALA A 347 0.85 -27.38 32.27
CA ALA A 347 1.23 -26.02 32.67
C ALA A 347 1.06 -24.96 31.55
N ASN A 348 0.98 -25.40 30.29
CA ASN A 348 0.78 -24.56 29.10
C ASN A 348 -0.57 -24.81 28.41
N ALA A 349 -1.55 -25.39 29.12
CA ALA A 349 -2.87 -25.71 28.58
C ALA A 349 -3.55 -24.51 27.88
N GLN A 350 -3.40 -23.29 28.38
CA GLN A 350 -3.96 -22.08 27.75
C GLN A 350 -3.42 -21.81 26.34
N THR A 351 -2.15 -22.11 26.07
CA THR A 351 -1.56 -22.00 24.73
C THR A 351 -2.14 -23.09 23.82
N LEU A 352 -2.20 -24.33 24.32
CA LEU A 352 -2.64 -25.49 23.55
C LEU A 352 -4.13 -25.46 23.22
N GLU A 353 -4.95 -24.98 24.16
CA GLU A 353 -6.39 -24.71 24.00
C GLU A 353 -6.70 -23.57 23.00
N ASN A 354 -5.69 -22.87 22.47
CA ASN A 354 -5.83 -21.81 21.46
C ASN A 354 -5.06 -22.12 20.16
N VAL A 355 -4.55 -23.34 20.00
CA VAL A 355 -3.92 -23.79 18.76
C VAL A 355 -4.95 -23.83 17.64
N ARG A 356 -4.73 -23.03 16.59
CA ARG A 356 -5.70 -22.81 15.51
C ARG A 356 -5.79 -24.01 14.55
N LEU A 357 -6.76 -24.88 14.77
CA LEU A 357 -7.00 -26.01 13.88
C LEU A 357 -7.70 -25.60 12.58
N TRP A 358 -8.53 -24.56 12.62
CA TRP A 358 -9.26 -24.04 11.45
C TRP A 358 -8.43 -23.08 10.59
N ASP A 359 -8.41 -23.33 9.28
CA ASP A 359 -7.81 -22.46 8.26
C ASP A 359 -8.84 -21.59 7.56
N HIS A 360 -8.43 -20.37 7.19
CA HIS A 360 -9.29 -19.35 6.59
C HIS A 360 -10.12 -19.89 5.41
N GLN A 361 -9.48 -20.50 4.41
CA GLN A 361 -10.16 -20.92 3.19
C GLN A 361 -11.09 -22.14 3.40
N PRO A 362 -10.68 -23.23 4.07
CA PRO A 362 -11.60 -24.31 4.41
C PRO A 362 -12.78 -23.86 5.27
N LEU A 363 -12.52 -23.03 6.29
CA LEU A 363 -13.57 -22.53 7.19
C LEU A 363 -14.56 -21.62 6.45
N LEU A 364 -14.08 -20.74 5.56
CA LEU A 364 -14.93 -19.89 4.73
C LEU A 364 -15.87 -20.71 3.83
N GLN A 365 -15.35 -21.77 3.21
CA GLN A 365 -16.16 -22.70 2.41
C GLN A 365 -17.24 -23.35 3.25
N THR A 366 -16.89 -23.82 4.45
CA THR A 366 -17.85 -24.44 5.36
C THR A 366 -18.91 -23.43 5.81
N PHE A 367 -18.54 -22.21 6.23
CA PHE A 367 -19.49 -21.14 6.57
C PHE A 367 -20.47 -20.85 5.42
N GLY A 368 -19.98 -20.74 4.18
CA GLY A 368 -20.85 -20.56 3.01
C GLY A 368 -21.82 -21.72 2.80
N GLN A 369 -21.47 -22.95 3.16
CA GLN A 369 -22.39 -24.08 2.97
C GLN A 369 -23.40 -24.23 4.12
N ILE A 370 -22.98 -24.04 5.38
CA ILE A 370 -23.84 -24.30 6.53
C ILE A 370 -24.57 -23.05 7.06
N GLN A 371 -24.11 -21.84 6.74
CA GLN A 371 -24.59 -20.58 7.34
C GLN A 371 -25.02 -19.49 6.35
N GLU A 372 -24.91 -19.71 5.03
CA GLU A 372 -25.35 -18.73 4.02
C GLU A 372 -26.89 -18.62 3.98
N ILE A 373 -27.60 -19.74 4.15
CA ILE A 373 -29.07 -19.89 4.24
C ILE A 373 -29.83 -19.49 2.97
N ARG A 374 -29.37 -18.48 2.23
CA ARG A 374 -29.93 -17.96 0.96
C ARG A 374 -28.79 -17.48 0.05
N THR A 375 -28.94 -17.70 -1.25
CA THR A 375 -27.92 -17.45 -2.30
C THR A 375 -27.43 -16.01 -2.45
N TYR A 376 -28.13 -15.04 -1.85
CA TYR A 376 -27.77 -13.62 -1.91
C TYR A 376 -26.99 -13.15 -0.68
N TYR A 377 -26.81 -14.01 0.32
CA TYR A 377 -25.83 -13.80 1.36
C TYR A 377 -24.51 -14.44 0.95
N ASP A 378 -23.41 -13.88 1.43
CA ASP A 378 -22.08 -14.37 1.10
C ASP A 378 -21.12 -14.05 2.25
N PHE A 379 -20.07 -14.85 2.38
CA PHE A 379 -18.99 -14.64 3.33
C PHE A 379 -17.72 -14.34 2.54
N VAL A 380 -17.05 -13.22 2.85
CA VAL A 380 -15.94 -12.70 2.04
C VAL A 380 -14.59 -13.19 2.54
N SER A 381 -14.42 -13.12 3.84
CA SER A 381 -13.16 -13.25 4.56
C SER A 381 -13.46 -13.87 5.94
N VAL A 382 -12.47 -14.50 6.55
CA VAL A 382 -12.56 -14.97 7.93
C VAL A 382 -11.49 -14.25 8.73
N ASP A 383 -11.87 -13.71 9.86
CA ASP A 383 -11.01 -12.91 10.72
C ASP A 383 -10.61 -13.66 11.98
N ASN A 384 -9.34 -13.55 12.37
CA ASN A 384 -8.89 -13.94 13.71
C ASN A 384 -9.07 -12.80 14.70
N ASP A 385 -9.60 -13.15 15.88
CA ASP A 385 -9.71 -12.25 17.02
C ASP A 385 -9.69 -13.04 18.35
N ARG A 386 -9.79 -12.34 19.47
CA ARG A 386 -9.76 -12.88 20.83
C ARG A 386 -10.88 -12.30 21.68
N TYR A 387 -11.55 -13.18 22.44
CA TYR A 387 -12.59 -12.80 23.39
C TYR A 387 -12.35 -13.50 24.72
N THR A 388 -12.79 -12.87 25.81
CA THR A 388 -12.87 -13.56 27.10
C THR A 388 -14.21 -14.25 27.18
N ILE A 389 -14.22 -15.58 27.05
CA ILE A 389 -15.42 -16.42 27.08
C ILE A 389 -15.29 -17.35 28.27
N ASP A 390 -16.30 -17.39 29.14
CA ASP A 390 -16.30 -18.16 30.40
C ASP A 390 -15.08 -17.87 31.29
N GLY A 391 -14.64 -16.61 31.32
CA GLY A 391 -13.48 -16.15 32.09
C GLY A 391 -12.12 -16.61 31.55
N ARG A 392 -12.07 -17.22 30.36
CA ARG A 392 -10.84 -17.64 29.68
C ARG A 392 -10.64 -16.87 28.38
N LEU A 393 -9.40 -16.51 28.10
CA LEU A 393 -9.05 -15.91 26.81
C LEU A 393 -9.09 -16.99 25.72
N ARG A 394 -9.98 -16.80 24.74
CA ARG A 394 -10.22 -17.71 23.62
C ARG A 394 -9.96 -17.01 22.30
N GLN A 395 -9.17 -17.65 21.44
CA GLN A 395 -9.04 -17.26 20.06
C GLN A 395 -10.26 -17.76 19.28
N VAL A 396 -10.83 -16.87 18.47
CA VAL A 396 -12.00 -17.16 17.65
C VAL A 396 -11.69 -16.84 16.19
N MET A 397 -12.49 -17.42 15.32
CA MET A 397 -12.59 -17.06 13.91
C MET A 397 -14.02 -16.65 13.60
N LEU A 398 -14.18 -15.52 12.93
CA LEU A 398 -15.48 -14.94 12.63
C LEU A 398 -15.56 -14.45 11.19
N SER A 399 -16.77 -14.41 10.65
CA SER A 399 -17.01 -13.93 9.28
C SER A 399 -18.39 -13.27 9.19
N PRO A 400 -18.47 -12.02 8.69
CA PRO A 400 -19.74 -11.34 8.50
C PRO A 400 -20.54 -11.94 7.35
N ARG A 401 -21.87 -12.01 7.54
CA ARG A 401 -22.81 -12.43 6.50
C ARG A 401 -23.24 -11.20 5.71
N GLU A 402 -22.56 -10.96 4.59
CA GLU A 402 -22.78 -9.79 3.76
C GLU A 402 -23.77 -10.04 2.62
N LEU A 403 -24.35 -8.98 2.08
CA LEU A 403 -25.30 -9.07 0.98
C LEU A 403 -24.57 -8.98 -0.37
N ASN A 404 -24.59 -10.05 -1.13
CA ASN A 404 -24.12 -10.06 -2.51
C ASN A 404 -25.26 -9.71 -3.48
N SER A 405 -25.36 -8.42 -3.84
CA SER A 405 -26.44 -7.93 -4.71
C SER A 405 -26.45 -8.59 -6.09
N SER A 406 -25.30 -9.05 -6.59
CA SER A 406 -25.20 -9.70 -7.90
C SER A 406 -25.80 -11.11 -7.94
N ALA A 407 -25.98 -11.74 -6.77
CA ALA A 407 -26.55 -13.06 -6.61
C ALA A 407 -28.06 -13.05 -6.28
N LEU A 408 -28.71 -11.89 -6.36
CA LEU A 408 -30.16 -11.78 -6.19
C LEU A 408 -30.89 -12.54 -7.30
N PRO A 409 -31.95 -13.31 -6.97
CA PRO A 409 -32.73 -14.05 -7.98
C PRO A 409 -33.36 -13.17 -9.07
N ASN A 410 -33.64 -11.90 -8.74
CA ASN A 410 -34.21 -10.94 -9.67
C ASN A 410 -33.54 -9.57 -9.49
N LEU A 411 -32.67 -9.23 -10.44
CA LEU A 411 -31.87 -8.00 -10.49
C LEU A 411 -32.68 -6.82 -11.05
N THR A 412 -33.73 -6.41 -10.32
CA THR A 412 -34.44 -5.16 -10.62
C THR A 412 -33.84 -4.01 -9.82
N TRP A 413 -33.92 -2.79 -10.37
CA TRP A 413 -33.46 -1.59 -9.66
C TRP A 413 -34.11 -1.44 -8.27
N VAL A 414 -35.39 -1.77 -8.12
CA VAL A 414 -36.07 -1.74 -6.81
C VAL A 414 -35.44 -2.75 -5.85
N ASN A 415 -35.18 -3.99 -6.30
CA ASN A 415 -34.57 -5.00 -5.45
C ASN A 415 -33.13 -4.64 -5.05
N GLU A 416 -32.31 -4.20 -6.00
CA GLU A 416 -30.90 -3.90 -5.74
C GLU A 416 -30.70 -2.63 -4.92
N ARG A 417 -31.63 -1.66 -5.01
CA ARG A 417 -31.42 -0.30 -4.47
C ARG A 417 -32.33 0.05 -3.32
N LEU A 418 -33.53 -0.53 -3.21
CA LEU A 418 -34.53 -0.18 -2.18
C LEU A 418 -34.87 -1.35 -1.25
N THR A 419 -34.94 -2.59 -1.77
CA THR A 419 -35.38 -3.75 -0.99
C THR A 419 -34.22 -4.44 -0.28
N PHE A 420 -33.22 -4.94 -1.02
CA PHE A 420 -32.06 -5.64 -0.47
C PHE A 420 -30.94 -4.65 -0.26
N THR A 421 -30.92 -4.03 0.91
CA THR A 421 -30.02 -2.91 1.19
C THR A 421 -28.80 -3.30 2.00
N HIS A 422 -28.85 -4.35 2.83
CA HIS A 422 -27.82 -4.66 3.82
C HIS A 422 -27.63 -6.18 4.03
N GLY A 423 -26.44 -6.56 4.52
CA GLY A 423 -26.16 -7.90 5.07
C GLY A 423 -26.69 -8.05 6.49
N TYR A 424 -26.66 -9.25 7.06
CA TYR A 424 -27.26 -9.48 8.38
C TYR A 424 -26.56 -10.59 9.20
N GLY A 425 -25.92 -10.16 10.28
CA GLY A 425 -25.25 -11.01 11.25
C GLY A 425 -23.87 -11.46 10.83
N LEU A 426 -23.31 -12.37 11.63
CA LEU A 426 -22.01 -12.99 11.40
C LEU A 426 -22.03 -14.42 11.95
N THR A 427 -21.08 -15.21 11.49
CA THR A 427 -20.79 -16.55 12.04
C THR A 427 -19.49 -16.47 12.83
N LEU A 428 -19.44 -17.07 14.02
CA LEU A 428 -18.26 -17.06 14.88
C LEU A 428 -18.10 -18.40 15.57
N GLY A 429 -16.87 -18.90 15.65
CA GLY A 429 -16.54 -20.14 16.36
C GLY A 429 -15.12 -20.14 16.95
N PRO A 430 -14.83 -21.01 17.92
CA PRO A 430 -13.49 -21.19 18.45
C PRO A 430 -12.56 -21.83 17.40
N VAL A 431 -11.27 -21.51 17.47
CA VAL A 431 -10.30 -21.98 16.47
C VAL A 431 -9.91 -23.46 16.57
N ASN A 432 -10.23 -24.12 17.69
CA ASN A 432 -9.69 -25.44 18.03
C ASN A 432 -10.77 -26.52 18.29
N GLN A 433 -12.06 -26.22 18.10
CA GLN A 433 -13.14 -27.19 18.35
C GLN A 433 -13.83 -27.62 17.07
N VAL A 434 -14.21 -28.90 17.05
CA VAL A 434 -14.81 -29.57 15.90
C VAL A 434 -15.91 -30.51 16.39
N THR A 435 -16.98 -30.66 15.61
CA THR A 435 -18.07 -31.61 15.89
C THR A 435 -17.66 -33.05 15.54
N GLU A 436 -18.49 -34.04 15.88
CA GLU A 436 -18.23 -35.45 15.51
C GLU A 436 -18.15 -35.66 13.99
N GLU A 437 -18.84 -34.81 13.22
CA GLU A 437 -18.85 -34.81 11.75
C GLU A 437 -17.67 -34.06 11.12
N GLY A 438 -16.74 -33.51 11.91
CA GLY A 438 -15.62 -32.75 11.35
C GLY A 438 -15.95 -31.31 10.98
N LEU A 439 -17.08 -30.76 11.45
CA LEU A 439 -17.53 -29.39 11.19
C LEU A 439 -17.12 -28.42 12.31
N PRO A 440 -17.05 -27.10 12.05
CA PRO A 440 -16.73 -26.12 13.09
C PRO A 440 -17.85 -26.03 14.12
N VAL A 441 -17.49 -25.97 15.40
CA VAL A 441 -18.42 -25.53 16.45
C VAL A 441 -18.68 -24.03 16.29
N LEU A 442 -19.94 -23.61 16.40
CA LEU A 442 -20.33 -22.20 16.25
C LEU A 442 -20.85 -21.64 17.57
N PHE A 443 -20.27 -20.52 18.00
CA PHE A 443 -20.76 -19.70 19.11
C PHE A 443 -21.82 -18.71 18.67
N VAL A 444 -21.70 -18.17 17.45
CA VAL A 444 -22.71 -17.34 16.82
C VAL A 444 -23.11 -17.97 15.48
N GLN A 445 -24.40 -18.23 15.31
CA GLN A 445 -24.95 -18.90 14.12
C GLN A 445 -26.39 -18.48 13.82
N ASP A 446 -26.90 -18.96 12.69
CA ASP A 446 -28.28 -18.81 12.22
C ASP A 446 -28.69 -17.38 11.84
N LEU A 447 -29.99 -17.25 11.53
CA LEU A 447 -30.63 -16.06 11.03
C LEU A 447 -32.07 -15.96 11.59
N PRO A 448 -32.35 -15.04 12.53
CA PRO A 448 -31.43 -14.06 13.11
C PRO A 448 -30.31 -14.72 13.95
N PRO A 449 -29.17 -14.04 14.17
CA PRO A 449 -28.07 -14.59 14.94
C PRO A 449 -28.49 -15.04 16.33
N THR A 450 -28.12 -16.26 16.68
CA THR A 450 -28.22 -16.83 18.02
C THR A 450 -26.83 -17.01 18.59
N THR A 451 -26.68 -16.77 19.88
CA THR A 451 -25.41 -16.83 20.59
C THR A 451 -25.46 -17.90 21.68
N THR A 452 -24.46 -18.78 21.72
CA THR A 452 -24.28 -19.80 22.75
C THR A 452 -23.17 -19.46 23.74
N ALA A 453 -22.39 -18.41 23.46
CA ALA A 453 -21.31 -17.88 24.30
C ALA A 453 -21.69 -16.51 24.88
N ASP A 454 -20.87 -15.96 25.78
CA ASP A 454 -21.05 -14.62 26.36
C ASP A 454 -20.68 -13.49 25.38
N ILE A 455 -21.31 -13.52 24.19
CA ILE A 455 -21.17 -12.51 23.13
C ILE A 455 -22.57 -12.04 22.77
N THR A 456 -22.84 -10.76 23.05
CA THR A 456 -24.14 -10.13 22.75
C THR A 456 -24.06 -9.39 21.41
N ILE A 457 -25.08 -9.56 20.56
CA ILE A 457 -25.23 -8.83 19.29
C ILE A 457 -26.65 -8.25 19.26
N ASP A 458 -26.75 -6.95 19.48
CA ASP A 458 -28.03 -6.23 19.51
C ASP A 458 -28.41 -5.68 18.14
N GLU A 459 -27.44 -5.20 17.36
CA GLU A 459 -27.63 -4.67 16.00
C GLU A 459 -26.74 -5.42 15.00
N PRO A 460 -27.26 -6.50 14.37
CA PRO A 460 -26.51 -7.32 13.42
C PRO A 460 -26.57 -6.81 11.96
N SER A 461 -27.30 -5.73 11.64
CA SER A 461 -27.41 -5.25 10.25
C SER A 461 -26.11 -4.62 9.73
N ILE A 462 -25.66 -5.06 8.54
CA ILE A 462 -24.42 -4.61 7.90
C ILE A 462 -24.75 -3.76 6.67
N TYR A 463 -24.84 -2.44 6.86
CA TYR A 463 -25.01 -1.46 5.78
C TYR A 463 -23.68 -1.04 5.15
N TYR A 464 -22.56 -1.23 5.83
CA TYR A 464 -21.22 -0.93 5.33
C TYR A 464 -20.36 -2.17 5.55
N GLY A 465 -19.77 -2.69 4.47
CA GLY A 465 -19.07 -3.97 4.49
C GLY A 465 -18.15 -4.12 3.27
N GLU A 466 -17.57 -5.29 3.06
CA GLU A 466 -16.71 -5.58 1.92
C GLU A 466 -17.49 -5.85 0.63
N LEU A 467 -18.66 -6.50 0.72
CA LEU A 467 -19.57 -6.68 -0.42
C LEU A 467 -20.61 -5.57 -0.39
N SER A 468 -20.31 -4.49 -1.09
CA SER A 468 -21.23 -3.38 -1.24
C SER A 468 -21.51 -3.06 -2.71
N ASN A 469 -22.75 -2.72 -3.00
CA ASN A 469 -23.14 -2.12 -4.27
C ASN A 469 -22.80 -0.62 -4.32
N ASP A 470 -22.81 -0.03 -5.52
CA ASP A 470 -22.43 1.38 -5.73
C ASP A 470 -23.21 2.36 -4.82
N TYR A 471 -24.51 2.08 -4.63
CA TYR A 471 -25.41 2.83 -3.77
C TYR A 471 -26.69 2.05 -3.43
N VAL A 472 -27.32 2.41 -2.32
CA VAL A 472 -28.71 2.05 -1.93
C VAL A 472 -29.45 3.28 -1.43
N ILE A 473 -30.77 3.20 -1.41
CA ILE A 473 -31.64 4.24 -0.86
C ILE A 473 -32.49 3.61 0.24
N VAL A 474 -32.35 4.15 1.44
CA VAL A 474 -33.05 3.71 2.65
C VAL A 474 -34.11 4.73 3.05
N ASN A 475 -35.01 4.34 3.96
CA ASN A 475 -36.14 5.17 4.39
C ASN A 475 -37.03 5.58 3.21
N THR A 476 -37.42 4.59 2.40
CA THR A 476 -38.31 4.74 1.24
C THR A 476 -39.70 4.22 1.57
N ALA A 477 -40.68 4.43 0.69
CA ALA A 477 -42.01 3.84 0.84
C ALA A 477 -41.97 2.30 0.74
N THR A 478 -40.98 1.75 0.03
CA THR A 478 -40.69 0.31 0.02
C THR A 478 -39.93 -0.06 1.29
N ARG A 479 -40.42 -1.07 2.02
CA ARG A 479 -39.73 -1.58 3.22
C ARG A 479 -38.49 -2.39 2.81
N GLU A 480 -37.45 -2.26 3.60
CA GLU A 480 -36.19 -2.97 3.40
C GLU A 480 -36.35 -4.41 3.86
N PHE A 481 -35.86 -5.35 3.06
CA PHE A 481 -35.74 -6.74 3.47
C PHE A 481 -34.73 -6.82 4.61
N HIS A 482 -35.10 -7.51 5.70
CA HIS A 482 -34.25 -7.66 6.87
C HIS A 482 -33.62 -9.05 6.90
N TYR A 483 -34.45 -10.08 6.98
CA TYR A 483 -34.01 -11.47 6.92
C TYR A 483 -35.22 -12.40 6.61
N PRO A 484 -34.98 -13.59 6.05
CA PRO A 484 -36.02 -14.58 5.83
C PRO A 484 -36.38 -15.29 7.14
N ARG A 485 -37.67 -15.58 7.34
CA ARG A 485 -38.19 -16.37 8.46
C ARG A 485 -39.09 -17.48 7.90
N GLY A 486 -38.52 -18.66 7.69
CA GLY A 486 -39.22 -19.76 7.02
C GLY A 486 -39.54 -19.40 5.56
N ASP A 487 -40.83 -19.47 5.22
CA ASP A 487 -41.36 -19.05 3.90
C ASP A 487 -41.74 -17.56 3.86
N ASP A 488 -41.74 -16.87 5.01
CA ASP A 488 -42.01 -15.44 5.12
C ASP A 488 -40.72 -14.61 5.16
N ASN A 489 -40.85 -13.30 4.97
CA ASN A 489 -39.75 -12.35 5.08
C ASN A 489 -40.04 -11.31 6.17
N VAL A 490 -39.03 -11.02 6.99
CA VAL A 490 -39.06 -9.90 7.94
C VAL A 490 -38.53 -8.66 7.25
N PHE A 491 -39.21 -7.53 7.46
CA PHE A 491 -38.87 -6.26 6.85
C PHE A 491 -38.59 -5.21 7.93
N THR A 492 -37.63 -4.33 7.63
CA THR A 492 -37.20 -3.25 8.52
C THR A 492 -37.23 -1.90 7.80
N GLN A 493 -36.89 -0.85 8.54
CA GLN A 493 -36.56 0.47 8.02
C GLN A 493 -35.30 0.96 8.73
N TYR A 494 -34.41 1.59 7.97
CA TYR A 494 -33.14 2.07 8.49
C TYR A 494 -33.31 3.15 9.58
N GLY A 495 -32.97 2.78 10.82
CA GLY A 495 -32.96 3.69 11.98
C GLY A 495 -31.65 4.47 12.16
N GLY A 496 -30.65 4.23 11.32
CA GLY A 496 -29.34 4.85 11.44
C GLY A 496 -29.26 6.28 10.90
N THR A 497 -28.13 6.93 11.15
CA THR A 497 -27.88 8.33 10.76
C THR A 497 -27.12 8.48 9.44
N GLY A 498 -26.59 7.39 8.89
CA GLY A 498 -25.74 7.40 7.71
C GLY A 498 -26.47 7.81 6.43
N GLY A 499 -25.70 8.29 5.46
CA GLY A 499 -26.17 8.63 4.12
C GLY A 499 -26.79 10.02 4.00
N LEU A 500 -26.91 10.48 2.74
CA LEU A 500 -27.37 11.82 2.42
C LEU A 500 -28.87 11.87 2.19
N LEU A 501 -29.56 12.81 2.85
CA LEU A 501 -30.98 13.07 2.61
C LEU A 501 -31.23 13.50 1.15
N LEU A 502 -32.31 12.96 0.56
CA LEU A 502 -32.85 13.31 -0.75
C LEU A 502 -34.02 14.30 -0.62
N ASP A 503 -33.81 15.32 0.21
CA ASP A 503 -34.78 16.34 0.64
C ASP A 503 -35.32 17.26 -0.47
N SER A 504 -34.72 17.24 -1.66
CA SER A 504 -34.98 18.20 -2.73
C SER A 504 -34.83 17.60 -4.12
N LEU A 505 -35.62 18.13 -5.06
CA LEU A 505 -35.56 17.71 -6.47
C LEU A 505 -34.15 17.88 -7.05
N TRP A 506 -33.44 18.95 -6.66
CA TRP A 506 -32.05 19.17 -7.11
C TRP A 506 -31.11 18.04 -6.68
N ARG A 507 -31.17 17.58 -5.42
CA ARG A 507 -30.36 16.44 -4.95
C ARG A 507 -30.71 15.18 -5.73
N LYS A 508 -32.00 14.93 -5.98
CA LYS A 508 -32.42 13.80 -6.83
C LYS A 508 -31.84 13.90 -8.24
N VAL A 509 -31.85 15.09 -8.88
CA VAL A 509 -31.26 15.28 -10.22
C VAL A 509 -29.76 15.02 -10.20
N VAL A 510 -29.05 15.56 -9.20
CA VAL A 510 -27.60 15.39 -9.06
C VAL A 510 -27.24 13.90 -8.92
N PHE A 511 -27.91 13.17 -8.02
CA PHE A 511 -27.60 11.75 -7.81
C PHE A 511 -28.07 10.86 -8.96
N ALA A 512 -29.18 11.20 -9.61
CA ALA A 512 -29.61 10.52 -10.83
C ALA A 512 -28.58 10.65 -11.96
N LEU A 513 -27.99 11.85 -12.13
CA LEU A 513 -26.90 12.06 -13.09
C LEU A 513 -25.61 11.35 -12.65
N ARG A 514 -25.29 11.33 -11.35
CA ARG A 514 -24.06 10.72 -10.81
C ARG A 514 -24.03 9.22 -11.04
N PHE A 515 -25.15 8.56 -10.78
CA PHE A 515 -25.28 7.11 -10.90
C PHE A 515 -25.90 6.68 -12.24
N GLY A 516 -26.20 7.62 -13.14
CA GLY A 516 -26.83 7.32 -14.43
C GLY A 516 -28.20 6.65 -14.31
N SER A 517 -28.96 6.93 -13.24
CA SER A 517 -30.24 6.28 -12.94
C SER A 517 -31.40 7.27 -12.99
N TYR A 518 -32.24 7.18 -14.02
CA TYR A 518 -33.45 7.99 -14.13
C TYR A 518 -34.52 7.59 -13.10
N GLN A 519 -34.49 6.35 -12.59
CA GLN A 519 -35.42 5.85 -11.58
C GLN A 519 -35.35 6.66 -10.28
N LEU A 520 -34.16 7.16 -9.92
CA LEU A 520 -33.97 8.00 -8.73
C LEU A 520 -34.79 9.31 -8.80
N LEU A 521 -35.10 9.78 -10.02
CA LEU A 521 -35.94 10.96 -10.25
C LEU A 521 -37.43 10.66 -10.32
N LEU A 522 -37.80 9.53 -10.90
CA LEU A 522 -39.17 9.21 -11.27
C LEU A 522 -39.89 8.27 -10.28
N SER A 523 -39.17 7.62 -9.37
CA SER A 523 -39.76 6.73 -8.37
C SER A 523 -40.51 7.51 -7.30
N ASP A 524 -41.78 7.14 -7.11
CA ASP A 524 -42.65 7.67 -6.04
C ASP A 524 -42.27 7.11 -4.65
N ASP A 525 -41.45 6.06 -4.58
CA ASP A 525 -40.99 5.47 -3.32
C ASP A 525 -39.99 6.37 -2.59
N ILE A 526 -39.30 7.26 -3.33
CA ILE A 526 -38.27 8.14 -2.77
C ILE A 526 -38.93 9.41 -2.24
N GLY A 527 -38.99 9.55 -0.93
CA GLY A 527 -39.50 10.74 -0.23
C GLY A 527 -38.40 11.72 0.21
N PRO A 528 -38.78 12.83 0.87
CA PRO A 528 -37.83 13.78 1.46
C PRO A 528 -36.98 13.20 2.60
N GLU A 529 -37.51 12.19 3.30
CA GLU A 529 -36.81 11.49 4.40
C GLU A 529 -35.88 10.37 3.91
N SER A 530 -35.95 10.04 2.61
CA SER A 530 -35.12 8.99 2.02
C SER A 530 -33.66 9.41 1.99
N ARG A 531 -32.77 8.45 2.25
CA ARG A 531 -31.32 8.68 2.32
C ARG A 531 -30.60 7.82 1.31
N ILE A 532 -29.65 8.40 0.60
CA ILE A 532 -28.75 7.67 -0.29
C ILE A 532 -27.44 7.32 0.41
N LEU A 533 -27.14 6.03 0.47
CA LEU A 533 -25.90 5.48 1.04
C LEU A 533 -25.03 5.03 -0.13
N PHE A 534 -23.81 5.56 -0.21
CA PHE A 534 -22.81 5.22 -1.25
C PHE A 534 -21.40 5.34 -0.66
N ASN A 535 -20.40 4.86 -1.40
CA ASN A 535 -19.05 4.59 -0.87
C ASN A 535 -19.14 3.67 0.37
N ARG A 536 -19.87 2.56 0.20
CA ARG A 536 -20.20 1.65 1.29
C ARG A 536 -19.08 0.64 1.56
N ASN A 537 -18.31 0.30 0.53
CA ASN A 537 -17.18 -0.61 0.63
C ASN A 537 -16.11 -0.02 1.57
N ILE A 538 -15.69 -0.80 2.57
CA ILE A 538 -14.77 -0.35 3.62
C ILE A 538 -13.43 0.12 3.05
N ARG A 539 -12.86 -0.60 2.08
CA ARG A 539 -11.56 -0.24 1.49
C ARG A 539 -11.66 0.98 0.59
N GLU A 540 -12.69 1.05 -0.25
CA GLU A 540 -12.90 2.18 -1.16
C GLU A 540 -13.15 3.50 -0.39
N ARG A 541 -13.97 3.46 0.67
CA ARG A 541 -14.28 4.67 1.45
C ARG A 541 -13.05 5.24 2.15
N VAL A 542 -12.20 4.40 2.76
CA VAL A 542 -11.03 4.91 3.49
C VAL A 542 -9.97 5.43 2.53
N ARG A 543 -9.82 4.79 1.35
CA ARG A 543 -8.95 5.26 0.26
C ARG A 543 -9.43 6.61 -0.28
N LEU A 544 -10.74 6.81 -0.37
CA LEU A 544 -11.31 8.11 -0.74
C LEU A 544 -11.04 9.18 0.32
N LEU A 545 -11.18 8.84 1.62
CA LEU A 545 -10.91 9.76 2.73
C LEU A 545 -9.45 10.17 2.83
N THR A 546 -8.54 9.21 2.63
CA THR A 546 -7.10 9.39 2.89
C THR A 546 -6.26 8.79 1.76
N PRO A 547 -6.30 9.37 0.54
CA PRO A 547 -5.61 8.83 -0.64
C PRO A 547 -4.08 8.84 -0.54
N PHE A 548 -3.55 9.55 0.46
CA PHE A 548 -2.13 9.71 0.76
C PHE A 548 -1.59 8.63 1.72
N LEU A 549 -2.43 7.72 2.22
CA LEU A 549 -2.02 6.57 3.02
C LEU A 549 -2.02 5.30 2.16
N SER A 550 -1.16 4.34 2.52
CA SER A 550 -1.25 2.96 2.05
C SER A 550 -2.11 2.16 3.02
N PHE A 551 -2.73 1.07 2.57
CA PHE A 551 -3.68 0.31 3.39
C PHE A 551 -3.29 -1.17 3.45
N ASP A 552 -3.63 -1.81 4.56
CA ASP A 552 -3.67 -3.26 4.63
C ASP A 552 -4.72 -3.82 3.67
N GLN A 553 -4.58 -5.10 3.33
CA GLN A 553 -5.45 -5.76 2.37
C GLN A 553 -6.73 -6.28 3.01
N ASP A 554 -6.69 -6.58 4.31
CA ASP A 554 -7.73 -7.30 5.04
C ASP A 554 -8.35 -6.41 6.15
N PRO A 555 -9.50 -5.77 5.91
CA PRO A 555 -10.29 -5.18 6.97
C PRO A 555 -10.93 -6.29 7.80
N TYR A 556 -10.92 -6.17 9.13
CA TYR A 556 -11.43 -7.21 10.00
C TYR A 556 -12.60 -6.73 10.86
N MET A 557 -13.56 -7.63 11.10
CA MET A 557 -14.73 -7.34 11.91
C MET A 557 -14.52 -7.68 13.39
N VAL A 558 -15.07 -6.83 14.27
CA VAL A 558 -15.09 -7.02 15.73
C VAL A 558 -16.50 -6.77 16.27
N VAL A 559 -16.86 -7.50 17.34
CA VAL A 559 -18.12 -7.33 18.06
C VAL A 559 -17.86 -6.60 19.37
N VAL A 560 -18.36 -5.38 19.51
CA VAL A 560 -18.17 -4.56 20.70
C VAL A 560 -19.50 -3.96 21.13
N ASP A 561 -19.85 -4.14 22.41
CA ASP A 561 -21.06 -3.57 23.03
C ASP A 561 -22.34 -3.81 22.21
N GLY A 562 -22.54 -5.03 21.69
CA GLY A 562 -23.71 -5.39 20.92
C GLY A 562 -23.70 -4.93 19.45
N ARG A 563 -22.61 -4.30 18.98
CA ARG A 563 -22.50 -3.70 17.64
C ARG A 563 -21.31 -4.26 16.86
N LEU A 564 -21.40 -4.12 15.53
CA LEU A 564 -20.39 -4.58 14.59
C LEU A 564 -19.54 -3.41 14.09
N TYR A 565 -18.21 -3.55 14.22
CA TYR A 565 -17.25 -2.57 13.74
C TYR A 565 -16.23 -3.23 12.82
N TRP A 566 -15.87 -2.52 11.75
CA TRP A 566 -14.72 -2.84 10.93
C TRP A 566 -13.50 -2.09 11.41
N ILE A 567 -12.37 -2.77 11.55
CA ILE A 567 -11.08 -2.16 11.76
C ILE A 567 -10.22 -2.37 10.51
N LEU A 568 -9.56 -1.32 10.03
CA LEU A 568 -8.64 -1.41 8.91
C LEU A 568 -7.35 -0.64 9.20
N ASP A 569 -6.24 -1.33 9.01
CA ASP A 569 -4.90 -0.80 9.17
C ASP A 569 -4.45 0.05 7.98
N ALA A 570 -3.73 1.13 8.28
CA ALA A 570 -3.12 1.99 7.27
C ALA A 570 -1.70 2.41 7.65
N TYR A 571 -0.91 2.56 6.59
CA TYR A 571 0.53 2.76 6.65
C TYR A 571 0.92 4.10 6.05
N THR A 572 1.86 4.76 6.70
CA THR A 572 2.68 5.77 6.01
C THR A 572 3.87 5.10 5.36
N THR A 573 4.17 5.46 4.12
CA THR A 573 5.22 4.82 3.34
C THR A 573 6.09 5.84 2.62
N SER A 574 7.32 5.47 2.28
CA SER A 574 8.20 6.25 1.40
C SER A 574 9.10 5.34 0.59
N ASP A 575 9.53 5.84 -0.57
CA ASP A 575 10.59 5.29 -1.42
C ASP A 575 11.86 6.16 -1.42
N GLN A 576 11.91 7.21 -0.57
CA GLN A 576 13.00 8.19 -0.54
C GLN A 576 13.78 8.23 0.78
N TYR A 577 13.60 7.27 1.71
CA TYR A 577 14.40 7.29 2.94
C TYR A 577 15.88 7.03 2.61
N PRO A 578 16.83 7.89 3.01
CA PRO A 578 18.23 7.76 2.60
C PRO A 578 18.86 6.50 3.20
N TYR A 579 19.69 5.81 2.42
CA TYR A 579 20.38 4.54 2.76
C TYR A 579 19.48 3.34 3.08
N SER A 580 18.17 3.49 3.19
CA SER A 580 17.29 2.35 3.44
C SER A 580 17.06 1.54 2.17
N SER A 581 17.15 0.22 2.28
CA SER A 581 16.93 -0.71 1.18
C SER A 581 15.47 -0.87 0.82
N ALA A 582 15.19 -0.77 -0.47
CA ALA A 582 13.86 -0.94 -1.04
C ALA A 582 13.48 -2.42 -1.09
N THR A 583 12.23 -2.66 -0.74
CA THR A 583 11.58 -3.97 -0.81
C THR A 583 11.09 -4.26 -2.23
N GLY A 584 10.58 -5.47 -2.48
CA GLY A 584 10.00 -5.83 -3.78
C GLY A 584 8.86 -4.91 -4.24
N ARG A 585 8.17 -4.23 -3.29
CA ARG A 585 7.12 -3.23 -3.57
C ARG A 585 7.69 -1.82 -3.88
N GLY A 586 9.01 -1.65 -3.90
CA GLY A 586 9.69 -0.36 -4.12
C GLY A 586 9.74 0.56 -2.89
N LEU A 587 9.18 0.13 -1.77
CA LEU A 587 9.14 0.88 -0.51
C LEU A 587 10.43 0.70 0.27
N ASN A 588 10.96 1.78 0.85
CA ASN A 588 12.12 1.74 1.74
C ASN A 588 11.86 2.41 3.10
N TYR A 589 10.62 2.77 3.41
CA TYR A 589 10.15 3.17 4.73
C TYR A 589 8.69 2.77 4.89
N ILE A 590 8.32 2.27 6.07
CA ILE A 590 6.93 1.95 6.43
C ILE A 590 6.71 2.07 7.94
N ARG A 591 5.54 2.57 8.34
CA ARG A 591 5.05 2.56 9.72
C ARG A 591 3.59 2.17 9.77
N ASN A 592 3.21 1.46 10.83
CA ASN A 592 1.83 1.14 11.16
C ASN A 592 1.15 2.33 11.85
N SER A 593 0.96 3.42 11.11
CA SER A 593 0.68 4.72 11.71
C SER A 593 -0.79 4.95 12.02
N VAL A 594 -1.73 4.30 11.32
CA VAL A 594 -3.15 4.65 11.39
C VAL A 594 -4.06 3.42 11.54
N LYS A 595 -5.14 3.57 12.30
CA LYS A 595 -6.26 2.61 12.41
C LYS A 595 -7.56 3.29 12.02
N PHE A 596 -8.30 2.70 11.11
CA PHE A 596 -9.67 3.12 10.80
C PHE A 596 -10.64 2.25 11.57
N VAL A 597 -11.63 2.87 12.20
CA VAL A 597 -12.79 2.17 12.75
C VAL A 597 -14.03 2.63 12.00
N VAL A 598 -14.77 1.70 11.40
CA VAL A 598 -16.02 1.98 10.67
C VAL A 598 -17.17 1.21 11.30
N ASP A 599 -18.19 1.93 11.75
CA ASP A 599 -19.44 1.33 12.23
C ASP A 599 -20.18 0.67 11.05
N ALA A 600 -20.49 -0.62 11.15
CA ALA A 600 -21.11 -1.37 10.05
C ALA A 600 -22.56 -0.94 9.76
N TYR A 601 -23.23 -0.31 10.72
CA TYR A 601 -24.62 0.13 10.60
C TYR A 601 -24.74 1.60 10.21
N HIS A 602 -24.01 2.48 10.90
CA HIS A 602 -24.05 3.94 10.67
C HIS A 602 -23.07 4.40 9.58
N GLY A 603 -22.00 3.65 9.34
CA GLY A 603 -20.92 4.07 8.46
C GLY A 603 -20.12 5.25 9.02
N THR A 604 -20.21 5.56 10.31
CA THR A 604 -19.33 6.57 10.93
C THR A 604 -17.89 6.06 10.89
N THR A 605 -16.94 6.91 10.49
CA THR A 605 -15.52 6.55 10.39
C THR A 605 -14.71 7.42 11.33
N THR A 606 -13.94 6.77 12.21
CA THR A 606 -12.95 7.42 13.07
C THR A 606 -11.55 6.98 12.66
N ILE A 607 -10.63 7.95 12.60
CA ILE A 607 -9.24 7.73 12.17
C ILE A 607 -8.34 7.92 13.39
N TYR A 608 -7.72 6.85 13.85
CA TYR A 608 -6.83 6.86 15.02
C TYR A 608 -5.36 6.85 14.60
N ALA A 609 -4.55 7.71 15.23
CA ALA A 609 -3.11 7.74 15.11
C ALA A 609 -2.47 6.71 16.04
N ALA A 610 -2.06 5.57 15.48
CA ALA A 610 -1.45 4.47 16.23
C ALA A 610 0.03 4.68 16.53
N ASP A 611 0.78 5.37 15.65
CA ASP A 611 2.17 5.75 15.90
C ASP A 611 2.32 7.27 15.85
N ALA A 612 2.19 7.92 17.01
CA ALA A 612 2.36 9.37 17.12
C ALA A 612 3.83 9.82 16.91
N GLY A 613 4.79 8.90 16.97
CA GLY A 613 6.20 9.15 16.72
C GLY A 613 6.56 9.20 15.24
N ASP A 614 5.68 8.71 14.36
CA ASP A 614 5.90 8.70 12.91
C ASP A 614 5.91 10.13 12.31
N PRO A 615 7.04 10.59 11.75
CA PRO A 615 7.16 11.93 11.16
C PRO A 615 6.28 12.13 9.92
N ILE A 616 5.97 11.06 9.18
CA ILE A 616 5.09 11.15 8.02
C ILE A 616 3.65 11.41 8.47
N LEU A 617 3.16 10.63 9.44
CA LEU A 617 1.85 10.89 10.04
C LEU A 617 1.78 12.27 10.69
N ALA A 618 2.81 12.69 11.43
CA ALA A 618 2.88 14.02 12.03
C ALA A 618 2.81 15.14 10.97
N THR A 619 3.40 14.93 9.80
CA THR A 619 3.30 15.86 8.66
C THR A 619 1.86 15.93 8.14
N TYR A 620 1.19 14.78 7.97
CA TYR A 620 -0.23 14.76 7.58
C TYR A 620 -1.14 15.35 8.65
N ALA A 621 -0.87 15.14 9.94
CA ALA A 621 -1.62 15.75 11.03
C ALA A 621 -1.49 17.29 11.05
N ARG A 622 -0.35 17.84 10.64
CA ARG A 622 -0.18 19.29 10.44
C ARG A 622 -0.93 19.81 9.22
N ILE A 623 -0.99 19.03 8.14
CA ILE A 623 -1.74 19.37 6.92
C ILE A 623 -3.25 19.34 7.18
N PHE A 624 -3.72 18.34 7.95
CA PHE A 624 -5.13 18.05 8.20
C PHE A 624 -5.45 18.10 9.71
N PRO A 625 -5.50 19.30 10.31
CA PRO A 625 -5.74 19.44 11.74
C PRO A 625 -7.13 18.90 12.12
N GLY A 626 -7.18 18.10 13.19
CA GLY A 626 -8.42 17.52 13.74
C GLY A 626 -8.94 16.26 13.03
N VAL A 627 -8.20 15.72 12.05
CA VAL A 627 -8.59 14.48 11.35
C VAL A 627 -8.16 13.22 12.11
N PHE A 628 -6.96 13.25 12.72
CA PHE A 628 -6.40 12.11 13.43
C PHE A 628 -6.66 12.23 14.92
N THR A 629 -7.31 11.21 15.48
CA THR A 629 -7.59 11.08 16.91
C THR A 629 -6.47 10.25 17.56
N PRO A 630 -5.95 10.60 18.75
CA PRO A 630 -4.97 9.77 19.44
C PRO A 630 -5.51 8.34 19.72
N LEU A 631 -4.68 7.30 19.58
CA LEU A 631 -5.10 5.90 19.80
C LEU A 631 -5.59 5.63 21.23
N ASP A 632 -5.06 6.35 22.20
CA ASP A 632 -5.44 6.34 23.61
C ASP A 632 -6.85 6.87 23.88
N GLU A 633 -7.43 7.66 22.96
CA GLU A 633 -8.84 8.06 22.99
C GLU A 633 -9.79 6.98 22.41
N MET A 634 -9.25 5.91 21.81
CA MET A 634 -10.06 4.78 21.34
C MET A 634 -10.76 4.10 22.53
N PRO A 635 -12.08 3.81 22.43
CA PRO A 635 -12.81 3.10 23.49
C PRO A 635 -12.07 1.84 23.93
N PRO A 636 -11.89 1.57 25.25
CA PRO A 636 -11.11 0.44 25.73
C PRO A 636 -11.55 -0.91 25.17
N ALA A 637 -12.87 -1.11 25.00
CA ALA A 637 -13.42 -2.32 24.42
C ALA A 637 -12.95 -2.51 22.96
N LEU A 638 -13.04 -1.49 22.10
CA LEU A 638 -12.50 -1.54 20.72
C LEU A 638 -10.98 -1.72 20.69
N ARG A 639 -10.26 -1.02 21.56
CA ARG A 639 -8.80 -1.08 21.63
C ARG A 639 -8.28 -2.47 22.00
N ALA A 640 -9.05 -3.23 22.78
CA ALA A 640 -8.73 -4.62 23.12
C ALA A 640 -8.73 -5.56 21.90
N HIS A 641 -9.36 -5.16 20.78
CA HIS A 641 -9.40 -5.95 19.54
C HIS A 641 -8.38 -5.47 18.49
N VAL A 642 -7.59 -4.43 18.77
CA VAL A 642 -6.53 -4.00 17.84
C VAL A 642 -5.50 -5.12 17.70
N ARG A 643 -5.15 -5.47 16.47
CA ARG A 643 -4.11 -6.48 16.17
C ARG A 643 -2.92 -5.83 15.47
N TYR A 644 -1.73 -6.40 15.62
CA TYR A 644 -0.62 -6.00 14.75
C TYR A 644 -0.96 -6.47 13.32
N PRO A 645 -0.68 -5.72 12.24
CA PRO A 645 -1.18 -6.06 10.90
C PRO A 645 -0.29 -7.07 10.20
N GLU A 646 -0.87 -7.93 9.35
CA GLU A 646 -0.15 -9.02 8.71
C GLU A 646 0.81 -8.51 7.61
N ASP A 647 0.36 -7.57 6.78
CA ASP A 647 1.10 -7.14 5.58
C ASP A 647 2.42 -6.43 5.96
N ILE A 648 2.41 -5.57 7.00
CA ILE A 648 3.63 -4.95 7.53
C ILE A 648 4.52 -5.96 8.25
N PHE A 649 3.96 -6.92 9.00
CA PHE A 649 4.74 -7.92 9.71
C PHE A 649 5.44 -8.88 8.74
N ALA A 650 4.77 -9.31 7.67
CA ALA A 650 5.37 -10.09 6.59
C ALA A 650 6.51 -9.31 5.91
N LEU A 651 6.29 -8.02 5.62
CA LEU A 651 7.32 -7.16 5.04
C LEU A 651 8.53 -6.99 5.96
N GLN A 652 8.30 -6.68 7.23
CA GLN A 652 9.32 -6.55 8.27
C GLN A 652 10.10 -7.84 8.44
N SER A 653 9.43 -8.99 8.47
CA SER A 653 10.05 -10.31 8.55
C SER A 653 10.96 -10.58 7.35
N SER A 654 10.52 -10.23 6.13
CA SER A 654 11.32 -10.40 4.92
C SER A 654 12.58 -9.53 4.92
N VAL A 655 12.49 -8.30 5.45
CA VAL A 655 13.65 -7.41 5.61
C VAL A 655 14.56 -7.93 6.72
N PHE A 656 13.99 -8.30 7.88
CA PHE A 656 14.73 -8.78 9.03
C PHE A 656 15.52 -10.06 8.76
N ALA A 657 15.04 -10.94 7.87
CA ALA A 657 15.75 -12.13 7.41
C ALA A 657 17.19 -11.82 6.90
N THR A 658 17.44 -10.61 6.42
CA THR A 658 18.79 -10.14 6.06
C THR A 658 19.35 -9.11 7.06
N TYR A 659 18.52 -8.20 7.57
CA TYR A 659 18.96 -7.08 8.41
C TYR A 659 19.07 -7.38 9.91
N HIS A 660 18.87 -8.63 10.33
CA HIS A 660 19.31 -9.09 11.65
C HIS A 660 20.86 -9.12 11.74
N MET A 661 21.56 -9.31 10.61
CA MET A 661 23.02 -9.22 10.54
C MET A 661 23.48 -7.78 10.69
N THR A 662 23.88 -7.38 11.90
CA THR A 662 24.29 -6.01 12.23
C THR A 662 25.75 -5.70 11.91
N GLN A 663 26.59 -6.73 11.71
CA GLN A 663 28.02 -6.56 11.42
C GLN A 663 28.28 -6.47 9.90
N PRO A 664 28.95 -5.41 9.38
CA PRO A 664 29.17 -5.21 7.95
C PRO A 664 29.91 -6.35 7.25
N ALA A 665 30.87 -6.97 7.93
CA ALA A 665 31.65 -8.08 7.38
C ALA A 665 30.76 -9.32 7.12
N VAL A 666 29.92 -9.67 8.09
CA VAL A 666 28.96 -10.79 8.01
C VAL A 666 27.90 -10.51 6.94
N PHE A 667 27.39 -9.26 6.91
CA PHE A 667 26.40 -8.82 5.93
C PHE A 667 26.94 -8.89 4.49
N TYR A 668 28.16 -8.40 4.25
CA TYR A 668 28.81 -8.43 2.93
C TYR A 668 28.90 -9.85 2.37
N ASN A 669 29.29 -10.82 3.21
CA ASN A 669 29.41 -12.22 2.82
C ASN A 669 28.07 -12.99 2.84
N ARG A 670 27.02 -12.41 3.43
CA ARG A 670 25.72 -13.06 3.68
C ARG A 670 25.85 -14.40 4.41
N GLU A 671 26.77 -14.48 5.37
CA GLU A 671 27.14 -15.72 6.08
C GLU A 671 25.99 -16.29 6.93
N ASP A 672 25.14 -15.43 7.48
CA ASP A 672 24.06 -15.81 8.40
C ASP A 672 22.67 -15.43 7.87
N GLN A 673 22.53 -15.29 6.55
CA GLN A 673 21.26 -14.90 5.96
C GLN A 673 20.17 -15.94 6.26
N TRP A 674 19.02 -15.48 6.72
CA TRP A 674 17.83 -16.33 6.90
C TRP A 674 16.90 -16.23 5.70
N GLU A 675 16.00 -17.20 5.58
CA GLU A 675 14.92 -17.26 4.61
C GLU A 675 13.63 -17.69 5.33
N ILE A 676 12.49 -17.23 4.83
CA ILE A 676 11.19 -17.71 5.29
C ILE A 676 11.00 -19.13 4.71
N PRO A 677 10.68 -20.14 5.54
CA PRO A 677 10.52 -21.50 5.06
C PRO A 677 9.45 -21.58 3.97
N ALA A 678 9.72 -22.35 2.91
CA ALA A 678 8.73 -22.67 1.90
C ALA A 678 8.27 -24.12 2.06
N LEU A 679 6.95 -24.31 2.13
CA LEU A 679 6.29 -25.59 2.33
C LEU A 679 5.67 -26.08 1.02
N ASP A 680 5.68 -27.40 0.83
CA ASP A 680 4.92 -28.04 -0.24
C ASP A 680 3.46 -28.19 0.22
N ASP A 681 2.56 -27.61 -0.56
CA ASP A 681 1.13 -27.63 -0.35
C ASP A 681 0.44 -28.10 -1.64
N GLY A 682 0.10 -29.39 -1.68
CA GLY A 682 -0.58 -29.98 -2.84
C GLY A 682 0.25 -29.99 -4.14
N GLY A 683 1.58 -29.94 -4.07
CA GLY A 683 2.48 -29.91 -5.23
C GLY A 683 2.97 -28.52 -5.63
N GLU A 684 2.49 -27.46 -4.96
CA GLU A 684 3.02 -26.11 -5.08
C GLU A 684 3.85 -25.74 -3.86
N THR A 685 5.06 -25.24 -4.07
CA THR A 685 5.92 -24.73 -2.99
C THR A 685 5.59 -23.26 -2.73
N ARG A 686 5.09 -22.94 -1.53
CA ARG A 686 4.72 -21.58 -1.11
C ARG A 686 5.46 -21.18 0.17
N PRO A 687 5.94 -19.93 0.29
CA PRO A 687 6.50 -19.44 1.55
C PRO A 687 5.43 -19.45 2.65
N MET A 688 5.84 -19.73 3.88
CA MET A 688 4.95 -19.58 5.04
C MET A 688 4.51 -18.12 5.17
N LEU A 689 3.23 -17.94 5.50
CA LEU A 689 2.66 -16.65 5.87
C LEU A 689 2.67 -16.50 7.39
N PRO A 690 2.67 -15.27 7.92
CA PRO A 690 2.43 -15.06 9.34
C PRO A 690 1.08 -15.61 9.75
N TYR A 691 0.95 -15.98 11.03
CA TYR A 691 -0.32 -16.43 11.57
C TYR A 691 -0.53 -15.89 12.99
N TYR A 692 -1.78 -15.59 13.30
CA TYR A 692 -2.19 -15.18 14.63
C TYR A 692 -2.37 -16.39 15.54
N THR A 693 -1.91 -16.26 16.78
CA THR A 693 -2.05 -17.28 17.82
C THR A 693 -2.04 -16.64 19.20
N ILE A 694 -2.77 -17.23 20.15
CA ILE A 694 -2.65 -16.91 21.57
C ILE A 694 -1.67 -17.88 22.19
N MET A 695 -0.58 -17.36 22.77
CA MET A 695 0.40 -18.18 23.46
C MET A 695 1.10 -17.44 24.58
N ARG A 696 1.57 -18.21 25.58
CA ARG A 696 2.53 -17.75 26.57
C ARG A 696 3.93 -17.76 25.94
N LEU A 697 4.50 -16.58 25.73
CA LEU A 697 5.86 -16.45 25.21
C LEU A 697 6.89 -16.96 26.23
N PRO A 698 8.03 -17.53 25.80
CA PRO A 698 9.07 -18.00 26.72
C PRO A 698 9.56 -16.89 27.66
N GLY A 699 9.45 -17.14 28.97
CA GLY A 699 9.82 -16.20 30.03
C GLY A 699 8.78 -15.12 30.35
N GLU A 700 7.58 -15.17 29.76
CA GLU A 700 6.45 -14.30 30.12
C GLU A 700 5.39 -15.07 30.95
N PRO A 701 4.73 -14.42 31.91
CA PRO A 701 3.81 -15.11 32.83
C PRO A 701 2.41 -15.35 32.26
N GLU A 702 1.96 -14.50 31.33
CA GLU A 702 0.59 -14.50 30.80
C GLU A 702 0.58 -14.77 29.29
N PRO A 703 -0.48 -15.40 28.75
CA PRO A 703 -0.65 -15.58 27.32
C PRO A 703 -1.01 -14.24 26.65
N GLU A 704 -0.58 -14.10 25.40
CA GLU A 704 -0.83 -12.90 24.59
C GLU A 704 -1.24 -13.28 23.17
N PHE A 705 -2.05 -12.45 22.54
CA PHE A 705 -2.31 -12.53 21.11
C PHE A 705 -1.16 -11.94 20.31
N ILE A 706 -0.54 -12.80 19.51
CA ILE A 706 0.65 -12.46 18.72
C ILE A 706 0.47 -12.87 17.27
N GLN A 707 1.31 -12.30 16.40
CA GLN A 707 1.67 -12.92 15.13
C GLN A 707 3.03 -13.57 15.23
N MET A 708 3.23 -14.68 14.54
CA MET A 708 4.51 -15.41 14.54
C MET A 708 4.93 -15.80 13.11
N LEU A 709 6.24 -15.75 12.84
CA LEU A 709 6.83 -16.32 11.63
C LEU A 709 8.20 -16.97 11.92
N PRO A 710 8.40 -18.25 11.52
CA PRO A 710 9.69 -18.94 11.67
C PRO A 710 10.69 -18.59 10.55
N PHE A 711 11.98 -18.80 10.84
CA PHE A 711 13.10 -18.59 9.91
C PHE A 711 14.03 -19.80 9.88
N THR A 712 14.52 -20.13 8.68
CA THR A 712 15.58 -21.12 8.46
C THR A 712 16.81 -20.43 7.85
N PRO A 713 18.05 -20.88 8.11
CA PRO A 713 19.20 -20.37 7.39
C PRO A 713 19.06 -20.60 5.90
N ARG A 714 19.58 -19.69 5.10
CA ARG A 714 19.59 -19.80 3.64
C ARG A 714 20.20 -21.13 3.19
N ARG A 715 19.47 -21.85 2.32
CA ARG A 715 19.83 -23.20 1.81
C ARG A 715 19.92 -24.30 2.88
N ARG A 716 19.33 -24.12 4.05
CA ARG A 716 19.18 -25.16 5.08
C ARG A 716 17.72 -25.24 5.50
N ASP A 717 17.32 -26.43 5.93
CA ASP A 717 15.93 -26.67 6.35
C ASP A 717 15.77 -26.74 7.88
N ASN A 718 16.86 -26.60 8.66
CA ASN A 718 16.80 -26.56 10.13
C ASN A 718 16.33 -25.17 10.58
N LEU A 719 15.52 -25.11 11.64
CA LEU A 719 15.04 -23.84 12.19
C LEU A 719 16.18 -23.06 12.85
N ALA A 720 16.26 -21.76 12.57
CA ALA A 720 17.23 -20.85 13.19
C ALA A 720 16.60 -19.94 14.23
N ALA A 721 15.41 -19.41 13.93
CA ALA A 721 14.74 -18.45 14.77
C ALA A 721 13.24 -18.39 14.49
N TRP A 722 12.50 -17.66 15.31
CA TRP A 722 11.20 -17.12 14.95
C TRP A 722 11.06 -15.69 15.45
N LEU A 723 10.33 -14.88 14.69
CA LEU A 723 9.97 -13.52 15.05
C LEU A 723 8.51 -13.49 15.46
N VAL A 724 8.21 -12.71 16.50
CA VAL A 724 6.85 -12.44 16.97
C VAL A 724 6.55 -10.95 16.95
N ALA A 725 5.31 -10.59 16.62
CA ALA A 725 4.75 -9.26 16.83
C ALA A 725 3.63 -9.34 17.87
N ARG A 726 3.72 -8.50 18.88
CA ARG A 726 2.82 -8.44 20.04
C ARG A 726 1.63 -7.53 19.74
N SER A 727 0.41 -7.94 20.11
CA SER A 727 -0.82 -7.19 19.80
C SER A 727 -1.54 -6.61 21.01
N ASP A 728 -1.15 -6.95 22.25
CA ASP A 728 -1.95 -6.59 23.42
C ASP A 728 -1.36 -5.45 24.26
N GLY A 729 -2.24 -4.59 24.76
CA GLY A 729 -1.94 -3.59 25.77
C GLY A 729 -0.71 -2.73 25.48
N GLU A 730 0.17 -2.59 26.47
CA GLU A 730 1.41 -1.81 26.37
C GLU A 730 2.50 -2.47 25.50
N HIS A 731 2.28 -3.73 25.10
CA HIS A 731 3.18 -4.51 24.26
C HIS A 731 2.86 -4.39 22.77
N TYR A 732 1.72 -3.78 22.42
CA TYR A 732 1.31 -3.55 21.05
C TYR A 732 2.45 -3.00 20.18
N GLY A 733 2.74 -3.69 19.08
CA GLY A 733 3.73 -3.29 18.09
C GLY A 733 5.18 -3.58 18.45
N ARG A 734 5.46 -4.20 19.61
CA ARG A 734 6.81 -4.66 19.96
C ARG A 734 7.14 -5.96 19.22
N LEU A 735 8.30 -5.97 18.58
CA LEU A 735 8.84 -7.13 17.88
C LEU A 735 9.88 -7.84 18.74
N ARG A 736 9.84 -9.17 18.77
CA ARG A 736 10.82 -9.99 19.50
C ARG A 736 11.24 -11.19 18.66
N VAL A 737 12.54 -11.45 18.59
CA VAL A 737 13.10 -12.63 17.91
C VAL A 737 13.66 -13.60 18.95
N PHE A 738 13.34 -14.88 18.78
CA PHE A 738 13.91 -15.97 19.55
C PHE A 738 14.83 -16.78 18.65
N GLN A 739 16.09 -16.92 19.05
CA GLN A 739 17.15 -17.52 18.23
C GLN A 739 17.66 -18.80 18.88
N PHE A 740 17.84 -19.84 18.06
CA PHE A 740 18.47 -21.08 18.49
C PHE A 740 19.99 -21.05 18.31
N PRO A 741 20.73 -21.84 19.10
CA PRO A 741 22.17 -21.97 18.94
C PRO A 741 22.53 -22.61 17.59
N LYS A 742 23.51 -22.04 16.87
CA LYS A 742 23.94 -22.52 15.55
C LYS A 742 24.50 -23.94 15.54
N GLN A 743 24.93 -24.45 16.70
CA GLN A 743 25.46 -25.80 16.87
C GLN A 743 24.36 -26.85 17.06
N LYS A 744 23.10 -26.43 17.28
CA LYS A 744 21.99 -27.33 17.54
C LYS A 744 21.15 -27.60 16.30
N LEU A 745 20.73 -28.85 16.13
CA LEU A 745 19.78 -29.23 15.10
C LEU A 745 18.37 -29.13 15.68
N VAL A 746 17.62 -28.11 15.24
CA VAL A 746 16.19 -27.98 15.49
C VAL A 746 15.46 -28.18 14.16
N PHE A 747 14.48 -29.07 14.12
CA PHE A 747 13.79 -29.38 12.87
C PHE A 747 13.04 -28.15 12.36
N GLY A 748 13.23 -27.76 11.10
CA GLY A 748 12.43 -26.69 10.51
C GLY A 748 11.10 -27.19 9.95
N PRO A 749 10.16 -26.27 9.68
CA PRO A 749 8.84 -26.58 9.13
C PRO A 749 8.87 -27.52 7.93
N ARG A 750 9.77 -27.28 6.97
CA ARG A 750 9.92 -28.11 5.76
C ARG A 750 10.36 -29.55 6.08
N GLN A 751 11.22 -29.74 7.07
CA GLN A 751 11.65 -31.08 7.50
C GLN A 751 10.51 -31.84 8.17
N VAL A 752 9.73 -31.16 9.00
CA VAL A 752 8.56 -31.76 9.66
C VAL A 752 7.52 -32.18 8.62
N VAL A 753 7.20 -31.33 7.65
CA VAL A 753 6.29 -31.70 6.54
C VAL A 753 6.84 -32.91 5.77
N ALA A 754 8.12 -32.91 5.39
CA ALA A 754 8.71 -34.03 4.68
C ALA A 754 8.65 -35.34 5.48
N ARG A 755 8.85 -35.28 6.80
CA ARG A 755 8.74 -36.44 7.69
C ARG A 755 7.31 -36.94 7.80
N ILE A 756 6.33 -36.05 7.93
CA ILE A 756 4.90 -36.41 7.91
C ILE A 756 4.56 -37.16 6.61
N SER A 757 5.04 -36.66 5.47
CA SER A 757 4.81 -37.30 4.16
C SER A 757 5.58 -38.61 3.94
N GLN A 758 6.58 -38.92 4.78
CA GLN A 758 7.37 -40.15 4.72
C GLN A 758 6.99 -41.15 5.81
N ASP A 759 6.12 -40.77 6.76
CA ASP A 759 5.73 -41.63 7.86
C ASP A 759 4.99 -42.88 7.35
N GLN A 760 5.39 -44.04 7.88
CA GLN A 760 4.91 -45.34 7.39
C GLN A 760 3.45 -45.62 7.72
N THR A 761 2.87 -44.87 8.67
CA THR A 761 1.46 -45.01 9.07
C THR A 761 0.61 -43.94 8.40
N ILE A 762 1.09 -42.69 8.35
CA ILE A 762 0.33 -41.55 7.82
C ILE A 762 0.31 -41.56 6.28
N ALA A 763 1.46 -41.73 5.63
CA ALA A 763 1.56 -41.57 4.18
C ALA A 763 0.65 -42.53 3.37
N PRO A 764 0.52 -43.82 3.74
CA PRO A 764 -0.43 -44.72 3.07
C PRO A 764 -1.89 -44.28 3.26
N GLN A 765 -2.27 -43.79 4.45
CA GLN A 765 -3.63 -43.32 4.72
C GLN A 765 -3.97 -42.09 3.89
N ILE A 766 -3.08 -41.09 3.85
CA ILE A 766 -3.25 -39.90 3.01
C ILE A 766 -3.36 -40.29 1.53
N THR A 767 -2.54 -41.24 1.07
CA THR A 767 -2.59 -41.72 -0.32
C THR A 767 -3.92 -42.39 -0.63
N LEU A 768 -4.55 -43.07 0.32
CA LEU A 768 -5.88 -43.68 0.16
C LEU A 768 -7.00 -42.64 0.19
N TRP A 769 -6.90 -41.63 1.07
CA TRP A 769 -7.87 -40.54 1.14
C TRP A 769 -7.77 -39.54 -0.01
N ASN A 770 -6.63 -39.47 -0.69
CA ASN A 770 -6.42 -38.60 -1.84
C ASN A 770 -6.54 -39.37 -3.16
N GLN A 771 -7.65 -40.09 -3.34
CA GLN A 771 -7.97 -40.89 -4.53
C GLN A 771 -9.36 -40.56 -5.06
N GLN A 772 -9.70 -41.11 -6.24
CA GLN A 772 -11.00 -40.91 -6.91
C GLN A 772 -12.18 -40.99 -5.92
N GLY A 773 -12.80 -39.85 -5.62
CA GLY A 773 -13.92 -39.74 -4.67
C GLY A 773 -13.67 -38.82 -3.48
N SER A 774 -12.42 -38.53 -3.12
CA SER A 774 -12.06 -37.59 -2.05
C SER A 774 -10.75 -36.87 -2.32
N GLU A 775 -10.61 -35.69 -1.75
CA GLU A 775 -9.44 -34.83 -1.85
C GLU A 775 -8.95 -34.48 -0.45
N VAL A 776 -7.65 -34.61 -0.23
CA VAL A 776 -6.99 -34.19 1.00
C VAL A 776 -6.57 -32.72 0.85
N ILE A 777 -7.00 -31.90 1.79
CA ILE A 777 -6.57 -30.51 1.89
C ILE A 777 -5.70 -30.40 3.14
N TRP A 778 -4.45 -29.98 2.93
CA TRP A 778 -3.53 -29.76 4.03
C TRP A 778 -3.78 -28.42 4.68
N GLY A 779 -3.93 -28.39 6.00
CA GLY A 779 -3.93 -27.15 6.75
C GLY A 779 -2.53 -26.56 6.94
N THR A 780 -2.52 -25.34 7.45
CA THR A 780 -1.34 -24.58 7.83
C THR A 780 -0.57 -25.32 8.92
N LEU A 781 0.74 -25.51 8.72
CA LEU A 781 1.61 -26.03 9.77
C LEU A 781 1.90 -24.91 10.77
N MET A 782 1.42 -25.07 12.00
CA MET A 782 1.75 -24.17 13.11
C MET A 782 2.96 -24.69 13.86
N VAL A 783 3.85 -23.76 14.23
CA VAL A 783 4.98 -24.03 15.12
C VAL A 783 4.61 -23.42 16.47
N ILE A 784 4.43 -24.26 17.48
CA ILE A 784 3.98 -23.86 18.81
C ILE A 784 5.16 -23.99 19.78
N PRO A 785 5.77 -22.86 20.20
CA PRO A 785 6.77 -22.87 21.26
C PRO A 785 6.11 -23.18 22.61
N ILE A 786 6.67 -24.15 23.33
CA ILE A 786 6.33 -24.47 24.71
C ILE A 786 7.63 -24.48 25.49
N GLU A 787 7.73 -23.64 26.52
CA GLU A 787 8.99 -23.39 27.22
C GLU A 787 10.14 -23.02 26.25
N GLU A 788 11.15 -23.87 26.07
CA GLU A 788 12.22 -23.68 25.07
C GLU A 788 12.23 -24.76 23.96
N SER A 789 11.11 -25.47 23.82
CA SER A 789 10.91 -26.56 22.86
C SER A 789 9.78 -26.26 21.89
N LEU A 790 9.64 -27.07 20.83
CA LEU A 790 8.67 -26.84 19.76
C LEU A 790 7.78 -28.05 19.52
N ILE A 791 6.46 -27.80 19.49
CA ILE A 791 5.46 -28.73 18.99
C ILE A 791 4.98 -28.22 17.64
N TYR A 792 4.85 -29.12 16.67
CA TYR A 792 4.33 -28.79 15.35
C TYR A 792 2.94 -29.39 15.21
N VAL A 793 1.97 -28.59 14.81
CA VAL A 793 0.58 -29.02 14.64
C VAL A 793 0.13 -28.70 13.22
N ARG A 794 -0.39 -29.70 12.52
CA ARG A 794 -0.96 -29.55 11.18
C ARG A 794 -2.36 -30.16 11.12
N PRO A 795 -3.39 -29.36 10.83
CA PRO A 795 -4.73 -29.90 10.57
C PRO A 795 -4.79 -30.57 9.20
N LEU A 796 -5.64 -31.59 9.08
CA LEU A 796 -5.91 -32.32 7.85
C LEU A 796 -7.41 -32.32 7.58
N TYR A 797 -7.79 -31.80 6.42
CA TYR A 797 -9.18 -31.77 5.97
C TYR A 797 -9.43 -32.77 4.86
N LEU A 798 -10.61 -33.36 4.85
CA LEU A 798 -11.11 -34.17 3.74
C LEU A 798 -12.30 -33.50 3.09
N ARG A 799 -12.39 -33.62 1.77
CA ARG A 799 -13.54 -33.16 0.99
C ARG A 799 -13.90 -34.21 -0.04
N ALA A 800 -15.19 -34.50 -0.21
CA ALA A 800 -15.63 -35.38 -1.29
C ALA A 800 -15.34 -34.77 -2.67
N SER A 801 -14.96 -35.58 -3.66
CA SER A 801 -14.77 -35.13 -5.04
C SER A 801 -16.10 -34.58 -5.61
N GLY A 802 -16.20 -33.25 -5.73
CA GLY A 802 -17.42 -32.54 -6.15
C GLY A 802 -18.26 -31.96 -4.99
N GLY A 803 -17.95 -32.34 -3.74
CA GLY A 803 -18.50 -31.71 -2.54
C GLY A 803 -17.82 -30.36 -2.26
N ARG A 804 -18.51 -29.48 -1.52
CA ARG A 804 -18.02 -28.12 -1.20
C ARG A 804 -17.62 -27.91 0.26
N ILE A 805 -17.84 -28.90 1.13
CA ILE A 805 -17.58 -28.78 2.58
C ILE A 805 -16.32 -29.56 2.93
N PRO A 806 -15.22 -28.88 3.29
CA PRO A 806 -14.08 -29.52 3.93
C PRO A 806 -14.40 -29.87 5.39
N GLU A 807 -14.13 -31.11 5.77
CA GLU A 807 -14.30 -31.63 7.14
C GLU A 807 -12.92 -31.81 7.78
N LEU A 808 -12.70 -31.23 8.97
CA LEU A 808 -11.48 -31.50 9.73
C LEU A 808 -11.53 -32.95 10.22
N THR A 809 -10.68 -33.80 9.65
CA THR A 809 -10.72 -35.24 9.92
C THR A 809 -9.61 -35.68 10.88
N ARG A 810 -8.42 -35.08 10.79
CA ARG A 810 -7.28 -35.43 11.64
C ARG A 810 -6.46 -34.22 12.02
N VAL A 811 -5.80 -34.31 13.17
CA VAL A 811 -4.77 -33.41 13.64
C VAL A 811 -3.46 -34.20 13.72
N ILE A 812 -2.44 -33.71 13.01
CA ILE A 812 -1.10 -34.29 13.04
C ILE A 812 -0.27 -33.45 14.00
N ALA A 813 0.29 -34.09 15.01
CA ALA A 813 1.19 -33.45 15.96
C ALA A 813 2.56 -34.11 15.88
N ALA A 814 3.61 -33.30 15.88
CA ALA A 814 4.99 -33.76 15.86
C ALA A 814 5.82 -33.09 16.94
N TYR A 815 6.62 -33.90 17.64
CA TYR A 815 7.58 -33.46 18.64
C TYR A 815 8.84 -34.33 18.54
N ASN A 816 10.00 -33.69 18.36
CA ASN A 816 11.28 -34.36 18.10
C ASN A 816 11.21 -35.40 16.94
N ASN A 817 11.30 -36.69 17.27
CA ASN A 817 11.25 -37.79 16.31
C ASN A 817 9.89 -38.52 16.30
N GLN A 818 8.92 -38.06 17.09
CA GLN A 818 7.60 -38.66 17.16
C GLN A 818 6.61 -37.85 16.33
N ILE A 819 5.79 -38.56 15.56
CA ILE A 819 4.71 -37.99 14.76
C ILE A 819 3.50 -38.87 15.01
N VAL A 820 2.38 -38.24 15.35
CA VAL A 820 1.10 -38.91 15.57
C VAL A 820 0.02 -38.21 14.77
N MET A 821 -1.04 -38.94 14.44
CA MET A 821 -2.19 -38.43 13.71
C MET A 821 -3.46 -38.98 14.36
N GLU A 822 -4.21 -38.10 15.02
CA GLU A 822 -5.41 -38.44 15.77
C GLU A 822 -6.60 -37.56 15.36
N PRO A 823 -7.84 -37.91 15.72
CA PRO A 823 -9.03 -37.07 15.49
C PRO A 823 -8.93 -35.66 16.10
N THR A 824 -8.37 -35.53 17.31
CA THR A 824 -8.28 -34.26 18.05
C THR A 824 -6.84 -33.92 18.44
N LEU A 825 -6.57 -32.65 18.72
CA LEU A 825 -5.26 -32.22 19.23
C LEU A 825 -4.97 -32.84 20.60
N ASP A 826 -5.97 -32.92 21.48
CA ASP A 826 -5.80 -33.48 22.83
C ASP A 826 -5.40 -34.96 22.77
N GLU A 827 -6.06 -35.77 21.93
CA GLU A 827 -5.67 -37.17 21.71
C GLU A 827 -4.26 -37.30 21.13
N ALA A 828 -3.89 -36.40 20.20
CA ALA A 828 -2.55 -36.36 19.63
C ALA A 828 -1.49 -36.01 20.70
N LEU A 829 -1.75 -35.05 21.59
CA LEU A 829 -0.85 -34.67 22.67
C LEU A 829 -0.70 -35.79 23.70
N VAL A 830 -1.81 -36.41 24.13
CA VAL A 830 -1.78 -37.59 25.01
C VAL A 830 -0.93 -38.69 24.41
N ARG A 831 -1.10 -38.99 23.12
CA ARG A 831 -0.31 -40.04 22.46
C ARG A 831 1.18 -39.70 22.34
N LEU A 832 1.53 -38.42 22.17
CA LEU A 832 2.93 -37.97 22.14
C LEU A 832 3.63 -38.06 23.49
N PHE A 833 2.93 -37.81 24.60
CA PHE A 833 3.57 -37.65 25.93
C PHE A 833 3.26 -38.77 26.93
N GLU A 834 2.12 -39.46 26.82
CA GLU A 834 1.73 -40.55 27.73
C GLU A 834 1.98 -41.95 27.12
N GLY A 835 2.17 -42.04 25.80
CA GLY A 835 2.18 -43.30 25.05
C GLY A 835 3.48 -44.11 24.99
N ASN A 836 4.60 -43.74 25.64
CA ASN A 836 5.84 -44.54 25.58
C ASN A 836 6.84 -44.36 26.75
N PRO A 837 7.40 -45.44 27.33
CA PRO A 837 8.27 -45.46 28.52
C PRO A 837 9.74 -45.03 28.26
N SER A 838 10.01 -44.24 27.23
CA SER A 838 11.37 -43.83 26.82
C SER A 838 11.74 -42.40 27.22
N LEU A 839 10.88 -41.68 27.93
CA LEU A 839 11.29 -40.53 28.74
C LEU A 839 11.84 -41.08 30.06
N PRO A 840 13.08 -40.75 30.47
CA PRO A 840 13.64 -41.28 31.70
C PRO A 840 12.77 -40.82 32.88
N ALA A 841 12.18 -41.78 33.58
CA ALA A 841 11.50 -41.54 34.84
C ALA A 841 12.49 -40.87 35.81
N THR A 842 12.05 -39.77 36.40
CA THR A 842 12.71 -39.04 37.49
C THR A 842 13.18 -40.03 38.56
N PRO A 843 14.44 -40.00 39.03
CA PRO A 843 14.84 -40.86 40.14
C PRO A 843 14.12 -40.36 41.41
N VAL A 844 13.25 -41.20 41.95
CA VAL A 844 12.67 -41.00 43.28
C VAL A 844 13.83 -41.10 44.28
N SER A 845 14.11 -40.01 44.99
CA SER A 845 15.05 -39.99 46.11
C SER A 845 14.43 -40.72 47.31
N GLU A 846 15.11 -41.75 47.81
CA GLU A 846 14.94 -42.25 49.19
C GLU A 846 15.50 -41.27 50.22
#